data_AF-A0A922CMA1-F1
#
_entry.id   AF-A0A922CMA1-F1
#
_cell.length_a   1.000
_cell.length_b   1.000
_cell.length_c   1.000
_cell.angle_alpha   90.00
_cell.angle_beta   90.00
_cell.angle_gamma   90.00
#
_symmetry.space_group_name_H-M   'P 1'
#
loop_
_entity.id
_entity.type
_entity.pdbx_description
1 polymer ?
#
loop_
_entity_poly.entity_id
_entity_poly.type
_entity_poly.pdbx_seq_one_letter_code
_entity_poly.pdbx_strand_id
1 'polypeptide(L)'
;MDESSVKVYGRVSKKCTAKFSPPKLTLSGNFTKESKLFDISSPLKERRESMRQDILEAVMKKTGEVISQREDDMYEDPRDVIVTEKPAKPPRKRNVQGIAVSSPRQSKEGKSLLKEQKKKLTKKYESLITALMERCEENVLVISERDAHITKLREKLKSVLEYNKLFAEENDQLRNQYSTLVKYVEECKTVIKEEREKNRDLEERVKKFEVPDRDGYPEPSTAIPLVEVCMSCSSRQIILNQAREQNTRLQKDMQALKDVLYRLNVQLSRYQEKLRSQGTSKGDGKTEFKLRDKYDGLDSLINASLGYKAETGTTDEAQSQKSEEQPTTARLVDLSGLLSAQAIAPLFDAYQENLQEKDSLIHDYEKQFENMNKKSKQIVSENKTLADRVNNLEEELAQARQNYKKMLVEKETADIEKATLVERAEKAEMKLKEVYELYEDKMSAMMRDYETVHREYFSVKSALETAEGELGAARVLRARTVPADLHERRLDHCKRLLEELKHQYNMESERKSEQTAKLQEQLKVVEEKYTTLCTEHQKTKDELEAALKNVRLYRKAAVIFRQRLKSRSARHSRVRSAAAHPAPLAHALHALHRIKHEIKMVKSRAYTSLEELERRIVEQERRAAHAHVEYKRELDRAALALEHKEAIIRSLIDKVADVEEVRLSQTNTHRLQGIVSDSSPEGVSPNLERKESKTSVKLVPGPGGYFQEKRKGK
;
A
#
# COMPACT_ATOMS: atom_id res chain seq x y z
N MET A 1 49.66 -50.92 58.44
CA MET A 1 49.37 -52.36 58.32
C MET A 1 48.90 -52.57 56.90
N ASP A 2 49.55 -53.54 56.24
CA ASP A 2 49.03 -54.45 55.21
C ASP A 2 48.47 -53.81 53.91
N GLU A 3 49.14 -54.01 52.77
CA GLU A 3 48.82 -55.03 51.74
C GLU A 3 47.55 -54.72 50.91
N SER A 4 47.48 -54.93 49.59
CA SER A 4 48.43 -55.45 48.58
C SER A 4 48.02 -54.84 47.21
N SER A 5 48.94 -54.39 46.35
CA SER A 5 49.76 -55.13 45.36
C SER A 5 49.05 -55.61 44.08
N VAL A 6 49.62 -55.19 42.94
CA VAL A 6 49.84 -55.98 41.70
C VAL A 6 48.80 -56.06 40.54
N LYS A 7 49.26 -55.54 39.39
CA LYS A 7 49.03 -55.90 37.95
C LYS A 7 47.59 -55.84 37.38
N VAL A 8 47.33 -55.14 36.26
CA VAL A 8 47.94 -55.17 34.91
C VAL A 8 47.59 -56.42 34.09
N TYR A 9 46.75 -56.22 33.07
CA TYR A 9 46.79 -56.96 31.81
C TYR A 9 46.78 -55.98 30.63
N GLY A 10 47.44 -56.35 29.54
CA GLY A 10 47.49 -55.59 28.30
C GLY A 10 48.26 -56.35 27.21
N ARG A 11 48.28 -55.81 25.99
CA ARG A 11 48.84 -56.43 24.75
C ARG A 11 47.99 -57.63 24.24
N VAL A 12 47.95 -57.95 22.94
CA VAL A 12 48.63 -57.34 21.77
C VAL A 12 47.86 -57.49 20.45
N SER A 13 48.01 -56.48 19.58
CA SER A 13 48.07 -56.50 18.09
C SER A 13 47.29 -57.54 17.26
N LYS A 14 46.69 -57.05 16.17
CA LYS A 14 47.11 -57.50 14.82
C LYS A 14 47.04 -56.37 13.78
N LYS A 15 47.98 -56.40 12.84
CA LYS A 15 48.03 -55.53 11.65
C LYS A 15 46.96 -55.97 10.65
N CYS A 16 46.42 -55.06 9.84
CA CYS A 16 46.68 -55.03 8.40
C CYS A 16 45.97 -53.90 7.65
N THR A 17 46.49 -53.60 6.47
CA THR A 17 45.94 -52.64 5.50
C THR A 17 44.82 -53.23 4.65
N ALA A 18 43.78 -52.45 4.37
CA ALA A 18 42.99 -52.57 3.14
C ALA A 18 42.32 -51.23 2.79
N LYS A 19 42.22 -50.93 1.50
CA LYS A 19 41.38 -49.85 0.93
C LYS A 19 40.04 -50.47 0.52
N PHE A 20 38.93 -49.73 0.58
CA PHE A 20 38.05 -49.40 -0.57
C PHE A 20 36.63 -48.91 -0.18
N SER A 21 36.14 -47.94 -0.95
CA SER A 21 34.74 -47.50 -1.16
C SER A 21 33.88 -46.97 0.02
N PRO A 22 33.12 -45.86 -0.18
CA PRO A 22 32.22 -45.32 0.85
C PRO A 22 30.75 -45.73 0.69
N PRO A 23 29.98 -45.91 1.78
CA PRO A 23 28.52 -45.88 1.76
C PRO A 23 27.99 -44.44 1.64
N LYS A 24 26.74 -44.30 1.17
CA LYS A 24 26.15 -43.01 0.78
C LYS A 24 25.61 -42.22 1.99
N LEU A 25 25.88 -40.91 2.02
CA LEU A 25 25.33 -39.98 3.01
C LEU A 25 23.90 -39.56 2.67
N THR A 26 23.08 -39.32 3.69
CA THR A 26 21.74 -38.72 3.57
C THR A 26 21.65 -37.42 4.38
N LEU A 27 20.73 -36.52 3.99
CA LEU A 27 20.70 -35.12 4.43
C LEU A 27 20.08 -34.95 5.84
N SER A 28 20.83 -35.29 6.89
CA SER A 28 20.45 -34.97 8.28
C SER A 28 21.61 -34.67 9.25
N GLY A 29 22.84 -34.47 8.75
CA GLY A 29 24.01 -34.13 9.58
C GLY A 29 24.86 -33.04 8.96
N ASN A 30 24.71 -31.79 9.43
CA ASN A 30 25.70 -30.70 9.30
C ASN A 30 25.28 -29.48 10.15
N PHE A 31 25.32 -29.63 11.48
CA PHE A 31 25.30 -28.50 12.44
C PHE A 31 26.21 -28.81 13.63
N THR A 32 27.52 -28.78 13.41
CA THR A 32 28.51 -28.66 14.48
C THR A 32 28.65 -27.19 14.90
N LYS A 33 28.90 -26.94 16.19
CA LYS A 33 29.13 -25.59 16.71
C LYS A 33 30.60 -25.19 16.53
N GLU A 34 30.91 -24.42 15.50
CA GLU A 34 32.11 -23.58 15.50
C GLU A 34 31.76 -22.14 15.11
N SER A 35 32.12 -21.21 15.98
CA SER A 35 31.82 -19.79 15.85
C SER A 35 32.82 -19.09 14.92
N LYS A 36 32.41 -18.80 13.69
CA LYS A 36 33.02 -17.75 12.86
C LYS A 36 31.96 -16.74 12.47
N LEU A 37 32.17 -15.49 12.87
CA LEU A 37 31.29 -14.36 12.57
C LEU A 37 31.35 -14.07 11.06
N PHE A 38 30.31 -14.50 10.34
CA PHE A 38 30.04 -14.01 8.99
C PHE A 38 29.27 -12.70 9.10
N ASP A 39 30.01 -11.60 9.29
CA ASP A 39 29.42 -10.27 9.20
C ASP A 39 29.19 -9.91 7.72
N ILE A 40 27.92 -9.92 7.32
CA ILE A 40 27.47 -9.63 5.95
C ILE A 40 26.98 -8.18 5.82
N SER A 41 27.04 -7.37 6.90
CA SER A 41 26.33 -6.10 7.01
C SER A 41 26.95 -4.92 6.23
N SER A 42 28.28 -4.85 6.13
CA SER A 42 28.97 -3.61 5.70
C SER A 42 29.58 -3.66 4.28
N PRO A 43 30.57 -4.54 3.94
CA PRO A 43 31.38 -4.36 2.73
C PRO A 43 30.60 -4.56 1.41
N LEU A 44 29.54 -5.38 1.44
CA LEU A 44 28.66 -5.61 0.29
C LEU A 44 27.64 -4.48 0.08
N LYS A 45 27.43 -3.62 1.09
CA LYS A 45 26.53 -2.46 1.00
C LYS A 45 27.26 -1.30 0.33
N GLU A 46 28.44 -0.94 0.85
CA GLU A 46 29.32 0.07 0.25
C GLU A 46 29.65 -0.27 -1.22
N ARG A 47 30.02 -1.52 -1.52
CA ARG A 47 30.31 -1.94 -2.90
C ARG A 47 29.08 -1.91 -3.83
N ARG A 48 27.85 -1.96 -3.30
CA ARG A 48 26.62 -1.76 -4.07
C ARG A 48 26.21 -0.29 -4.18
N GLU A 49 26.60 0.53 -3.21
CA GLU A 49 26.32 1.97 -3.18
C GLU A 49 27.33 2.72 -4.08
N SER A 50 28.62 2.36 -4.06
CA SER A 50 29.61 2.79 -5.07
C SER A 50 29.19 2.35 -6.48
N MET A 51 28.87 1.07 -6.71
CA MET A 51 28.42 0.61 -8.03
C MET A 51 27.15 1.33 -8.51
N ARG A 52 26.29 1.80 -7.60
CA ARG A 52 25.14 2.65 -7.94
C ARG A 52 25.55 4.08 -8.26
N GLN A 53 26.53 4.64 -7.56
CA GLN A 53 27.13 5.94 -7.88
C GLN A 53 27.84 5.91 -9.23
N ASP A 54 28.68 4.89 -9.51
CA ASP A 54 29.35 4.70 -10.80
C ASP A 54 28.33 4.64 -11.97
N ILE A 55 27.22 3.92 -11.77
CA ILE A 55 26.13 3.84 -12.76
C ILE A 55 25.39 5.18 -12.88
N LEU A 56 25.12 5.87 -11.77
CA LEU A 56 24.49 7.20 -11.78
C LEU A 56 25.38 8.25 -12.46
N GLU A 57 26.68 8.23 -12.21
CA GLU A 57 27.65 9.16 -12.80
C GLU A 57 27.86 8.87 -14.29
N ALA A 58 27.94 7.59 -14.69
CA ALA A 58 27.95 7.19 -16.09
C ALA A 58 26.65 7.62 -16.82
N VAL A 59 25.49 7.52 -16.17
CA VAL A 59 24.20 8.01 -16.71
C VAL A 59 24.15 9.53 -16.75
N MET A 60 24.60 10.24 -15.71
CA MET A 60 24.65 11.69 -15.64
C MET A 60 25.55 12.24 -16.75
N LYS A 61 26.76 11.71 -16.90
CA LYS A 61 27.71 12.09 -17.96
C LYS A 61 27.11 11.85 -19.35
N LYS A 62 26.56 10.66 -19.60
CA LYS A 62 25.95 10.31 -20.88
C LYS A 62 24.65 11.08 -21.16
N THR A 63 24.00 11.64 -20.14
CA THR A 63 22.82 12.51 -20.29
C THR A 63 23.27 13.96 -20.54
N GLY A 64 24.31 14.46 -19.87
CA GLY A 64 24.90 15.78 -20.12
C GLY A 64 25.52 15.91 -21.52
N GLU A 65 26.22 14.87 -21.98
CA GLU A 65 26.73 14.76 -23.35
C GLU A 65 25.61 14.79 -24.41
N VAL A 66 24.41 14.30 -24.08
CA VAL A 66 23.22 14.33 -24.94
C VAL A 66 22.43 15.65 -24.83
N ILE A 67 22.55 16.37 -23.71
CA ILE A 67 21.92 17.70 -23.53
C ILE A 67 22.72 18.78 -24.26
N SER A 68 24.05 18.77 -24.19
CA SER A 68 24.91 19.73 -24.91
C SER A 68 24.88 19.58 -26.44
N GLN A 69 24.23 18.54 -26.96
CA GLN A 69 23.97 18.33 -28.40
C GLN A 69 22.54 18.72 -28.81
N ARG A 70 21.78 19.43 -27.97
CA ARG A 70 20.34 19.67 -28.17
C ARG A 70 19.86 21.11 -27.98
N GLU A 71 20.75 22.08 -27.76
CA GLU A 71 20.34 23.47 -27.51
C GLU A 71 20.25 24.35 -28.77
N ASP A 72 20.59 23.84 -29.95
CA ASP A 72 20.67 24.62 -31.21
C ASP A 72 19.65 24.24 -32.31
N ASP A 73 18.74 23.28 -32.07
CA ASP A 73 17.68 22.88 -33.01
C ASP A 73 16.27 23.17 -32.45
N MET A 74 15.78 24.38 -32.75
CA MET A 74 14.39 24.80 -32.49
C MET A 74 13.42 24.08 -33.46
N TYR A 75 12.88 22.94 -33.04
CA TYR A 75 11.89 22.19 -33.83
C TYR A 75 10.51 22.87 -33.82
N GLU A 76 10.18 23.61 -34.89
CA GLU A 76 8.84 24.14 -35.13
C GLU A 76 7.82 23.02 -35.44
N ASP A 77 6.58 23.13 -34.92
CA ASP A 77 5.52 22.15 -35.21
C ASP A 77 5.02 22.30 -36.67
N PRO A 78 5.13 21.28 -37.53
CA PRO A 78 4.71 21.35 -38.94
C PRO A 78 3.20 21.53 -39.19
N ARG A 79 2.40 21.91 -38.17
CA ARG A 79 0.94 22.06 -38.25
C ARG A 79 0.44 23.50 -38.31
N ASP A 80 1.23 24.49 -37.87
CA ASP A 80 0.77 25.89 -37.80
C ASP A 80 0.96 26.67 -39.12
N VAL A 81 1.60 26.08 -40.14
CA VAL A 81 1.87 26.74 -41.44
C VAL A 81 0.71 26.59 -42.45
N ILE A 82 -0.38 25.86 -42.14
CA ILE A 82 -1.44 25.51 -43.11
C ILE A 82 -2.77 26.27 -42.88
N VAL A 83 -2.75 27.61 -42.83
CA VAL A 83 -3.99 28.43 -42.80
C VAL A 83 -3.97 29.68 -43.71
N THR A 84 -3.28 29.65 -44.86
CA THR A 84 -3.37 30.74 -45.87
C THR A 84 -3.50 30.26 -47.31
N GLU A 85 -4.53 29.46 -47.65
CA GLU A 85 -5.15 29.58 -48.98
C GLU A 85 -6.62 29.12 -49.04
N LYS A 86 -7.34 29.59 -50.05
CA LYS A 86 -8.79 29.38 -50.20
C LYS A 86 -9.06 28.15 -51.08
N PRO A 87 -10.09 27.33 -50.79
CA PRO A 87 -10.38 26.14 -51.59
C PRO A 87 -10.74 26.52 -53.03
N ALA A 88 -9.91 26.06 -53.98
CA ALA A 88 -10.17 26.20 -55.40
C ALA A 88 -11.46 25.46 -55.80
N LYS A 89 -12.29 26.07 -56.65
CA LYS A 89 -13.52 25.46 -57.15
C LYS A 89 -13.16 24.31 -58.11
N PRO A 90 -13.90 23.18 -58.10
CA PRO A 90 -13.65 22.10 -59.06
C PRO A 90 -13.81 22.61 -60.50
N PRO A 91 -12.95 22.18 -61.44
CA PRO A 91 -12.96 22.68 -62.81
C PRO A 91 -14.29 22.33 -63.50
N ARG A 92 -14.86 23.32 -64.21
CA ARG A 92 -16.02 23.08 -65.09
C ARG A 92 -15.67 22.02 -66.12
N LYS A 93 -16.58 21.06 -66.34
CA LYS A 93 -16.46 20.03 -67.38
C LYS A 93 -16.13 20.68 -68.72
N ARG A 94 -14.95 20.41 -69.27
CA ARG A 94 -14.57 20.83 -70.63
C ARG A 94 -15.38 19.98 -71.62
N ASN A 95 -16.09 20.64 -72.53
CA ASN A 95 -16.95 19.94 -73.47
C ASN A 95 -16.09 19.23 -74.52
N VAL A 96 -16.02 17.90 -74.48
CA VAL A 96 -15.25 17.12 -75.47
C VAL A 96 -16.07 17.04 -76.76
N GLN A 97 -15.68 17.84 -77.75
CA GLN A 97 -16.20 17.70 -79.11
C GLN A 97 -15.79 16.33 -79.66
N GLY A 98 -16.76 15.57 -80.18
CA GLY A 98 -16.51 14.21 -80.66
C GLY A 98 -15.71 14.21 -81.96
N ILE A 99 -14.54 13.58 -81.96
CA ILE A 99 -13.84 13.18 -83.19
C ILE A 99 -14.64 12.03 -83.80
N ALA A 100 -15.12 12.23 -85.02
CA ALA A 100 -15.93 11.23 -85.73
C ALA A 100 -15.04 10.13 -86.32
N VAL A 101 -14.90 9.01 -85.60
CA VAL A 101 -14.31 7.79 -86.15
C VAL A 101 -15.39 7.03 -86.93
N SER A 102 -15.35 7.11 -88.25
CA SER A 102 -16.23 6.34 -89.14
C SER A 102 -15.85 4.86 -89.12
N SER A 103 -16.74 4.01 -88.62
CA SER A 103 -16.60 2.54 -88.61
C SER A 103 -17.96 1.91 -88.97
N PRO A 104 -18.01 0.72 -89.62
CA PRO A 104 -19.12 0.40 -90.52
C PRO A 104 -20.43 -0.02 -89.83
N ARG A 105 -21.50 -0.01 -90.65
CA ARG A 105 -22.89 -0.37 -90.30
C ARG A 105 -22.96 -1.70 -89.52
N GLN A 106 -23.34 -1.66 -88.25
CA GLN A 106 -23.72 -2.86 -87.49
C GLN A 106 -25.25 -3.04 -87.44
N SER A 107 -25.70 -4.30 -87.59
CA SER A 107 -27.11 -4.73 -87.56
C SER A 107 -27.84 -4.29 -86.27
N LYS A 108 -29.19 -4.23 -86.34
CA LYS A 108 -30.05 -4.12 -85.16
C LYS A 108 -29.76 -5.20 -84.11
N GLU A 109 -29.30 -6.38 -84.54
CA GLU A 109 -28.93 -7.50 -83.67
C GLU A 109 -27.68 -7.22 -82.82
N GLY A 110 -26.67 -6.53 -83.38
CA GLY A 110 -25.44 -6.19 -82.64
C GLY A 110 -25.72 -5.30 -81.42
N LYS A 111 -26.69 -4.39 -81.54
CA LYS A 111 -27.19 -3.58 -80.42
C LYS A 111 -27.99 -4.40 -79.40
N SER A 112 -28.61 -5.50 -79.81
CA SER A 112 -29.24 -6.46 -78.89
C SER A 112 -28.18 -7.22 -78.10
N LEU A 113 -27.20 -7.81 -78.79
CA LEU A 113 -26.10 -8.57 -78.19
C LEU A 113 -25.29 -7.74 -77.19
N LEU A 114 -24.94 -6.49 -77.52
CA LEU A 114 -24.26 -5.58 -76.58
C LEU A 114 -25.12 -5.25 -75.34
N LYS A 115 -26.44 -5.09 -75.51
CA LYS A 115 -27.38 -4.85 -74.40
C LYS A 115 -27.55 -6.09 -73.52
N GLU A 116 -27.50 -7.28 -74.11
CA GLU A 116 -27.58 -8.55 -73.41
C GLU A 116 -26.26 -8.91 -72.69
N GLN A 117 -25.10 -8.69 -73.33
CA GLN A 117 -23.79 -8.79 -72.68
C GLN A 117 -23.71 -7.84 -71.48
N LYS A 118 -24.18 -6.58 -71.63
CA LYS A 118 -24.24 -5.63 -70.52
C LYS A 118 -25.16 -6.11 -69.39
N LYS A 119 -26.34 -6.68 -69.69
CA LYS A 119 -27.21 -7.32 -68.68
C LYS A 119 -26.56 -8.52 -67.99
N LYS A 120 -25.86 -9.39 -68.73
CA LYS A 120 -25.14 -10.54 -68.17
C LYS A 120 -23.99 -10.08 -67.27
N LEU A 121 -23.33 -8.98 -67.62
CA LEU A 121 -22.28 -8.37 -66.82
C LEU A 121 -22.82 -7.70 -65.54
N THR A 122 -23.90 -6.92 -65.61
CA THR A 122 -24.51 -6.36 -64.38
C THR A 122 -25.03 -7.47 -63.48
N LYS A 123 -25.68 -8.52 -64.01
CA LYS A 123 -26.13 -9.66 -63.21
C LYS A 123 -24.98 -10.43 -62.53
N LYS A 124 -23.79 -10.48 -63.15
CA LYS A 124 -22.58 -11.00 -62.50
C LYS A 124 -22.08 -10.10 -61.36
N TYR A 125 -22.09 -8.78 -61.55
CA TYR A 125 -21.73 -7.84 -60.47
C TYR A 125 -22.75 -7.84 -59.32
N GLU A 126 -24.05 -7.88 -59.62
CA GLU A 126 -25.13 -8.03 -58.64
C GLU A 126 -24.94 -9.32 -57.82
N SER A 127 -24.73 -10.46 -58.48
CA SER A 127 -24.46 -11.75 -57.82
C SER A 127 -23.17 -11.74 -56.97
N LEU A 128 -22.12 -11.03 -57.39
CA LEU A 128 -20.89 -10.88 -56.63
C LEU A 128 -21.08 -9.98 -55.40
N ILE A 129 -21.88 -8.92 -55.52
CA ILE A 129 -22.24 -8.04 -54.40
C ILE A 129 -23.06 -8.80 -53.37
N THR A 130 -24.05 -9.62 -53.78
CA THR A 130 -24.83 -10.46 -52.87
C THR A 130 -23.93 -11.47 -52.13
N ALA A 131 -23.07 -12.20 -52.84
CA ALA A 131 -22.15 -13.16 -52.22
C ALA A 131 -21.11 -12.51 -51.28
N LEU A 132 -20.74 -11.25 -51.53
CA LEU A 132 -19.92 -10.46 -50.60
C LEU A 132 -20.71 -9.98 -49.37
N MET A 133 -21.98 -9.60 -49.53
CA MET A 133 -22.87 -9.24 -48.42
C MET A 133 -23.10 -10.44 -47.49
N GLU A 134 -23.49 -11.60 -48.05
CA GLU A 134 -23.69 -12.85 -47.32
C GLU A 134 -22.44 -13.23 -46.51
N ARG A 135 -21.26 -13.21 -47.15
CA ARG A 135 -19.99 -13.46 -46.46
C ARG A 135 -19.63 -12.40 -45.43
N CYS A 136 -20.05 -11.14 -45.59
CA CYS A 136 -19.88 -10.12 -44.56
C CYS A 136 -20.80 -10.37 -43.36
N GLU A 137 -22.04 -10.82 -43.58
CA GLU A 137 -22.98 -11.19 -42.52
C GLU A 137 -22.50 -12.42 -41.74
N GLU A 138 -22.00 -13.46 -42.43
CA GLU A 138 -21.33 -14.62 -41.81
C GLU A 138 -20.16 -14.18 -40.92
N ASN A 139 -19.28 -13.30 -41.42
CA ASN A 139 -18.14 -12.80 -40.62
C ASN A 139 -18.58 -11.98 -39.41
N VAL A 140 -19.64 -11.17 -39.53
CA VAL A 140 -20.20 -10.41 -38.39
C VAL A 140 -20.77 -11.35 -37.32
N LEU A 141 -21.46 -12.42 -37.72
CA LEU A 141 -21.94 -13.45 -36.80
C LEU A 141 -20.77 -14.12 -36.06
N VAL A 142 -19.75 -14.60 -36.79
CA VAL A 142 -18.56 -15.23 -36.20
C VAL A 142 -17.83 -14.29 -35.26
N ILE A 143 -17.68 -13.01 -35.59
CA ILE A 143 -17.10 -12.00 -34.69
C ILE A 143 -17.95 -11.86 -33.41
N SER A 144 -19.28 -11.77 -33.53
CA SER A 144 -20.17 -11.65 -32.37
C SER A 144 -20.11 -12.87 -31.43
N GLU A 145 -19.95 -14.08 -31.96
CA GLU A 145 -19.71 -15.28 -31.16
C GLU A 145 -18.36 -15.22 -30.44
N ARG A 146 -17.31 -14.76 -31.11
CA ARG A 146 -15.97 -14.61 -30.52
C ARG A 146 -15.98 -13.56 -29.40
N ASP A 147 -16.67 -12.44 -29.57
CA ASP A 147 -16.86 -11.43 -28.52
C ASP A 147 -17.67 -11.96 -27.33
N ALA A 148 -18.70 -12.79 -27.57
CA ALA A 148 -19.43 -13.47 -26.51
C ALA A 148 -18.54 -14.48 -25.75
N HIS A 149 -17.64 -15.18 -26.44
CA HIS A 149 -16.64 -16.06 -25.81
C HIS A 149 -15.58 -15.27 -25.02
N ILE A 150 -15.08 -14.16 -25.55
CA ILE A 150 -14.15 -13.25 -24.85
C ILE A 150 -14.81 -12.68 -23.59
N THR A 151 -16.09 -12.31 -23.65
CA THR A 151 -16.85 -11.81 -22.49
C THR A 151 -16.94 -12.87 -21.39
N LYS A 152 -17.34 -14.11 -21.72
CA LYS A 152 -17.37 -15.24 -20.78
C LYS A 152 -15.99 -15.57 -20.18
N LEU A 153 -14.90 -15.37 -20.94
CA LEU A 153 -13.54 -15.54 -20.43
C LEU A 153 -13.12 -14.39 -19.48
N ARG A 154 -13.52 -13.14 -19.77
CA ARG A 154 -13.30 -12.00 -18.86
C ARG A 154 -14.04 -12.16 -17.54
N GLU A 155 -15.27 -12.67 -17.56
CA GLU A 155 -16.04 -12.98 -16.34
C GLU A 155 -15.36 -14.07 -15.50
N LYS A 156 -14.92 -15.17 -16.12
CA LYS A 156 -14.15 -16.23 -15.43
C LYS A 156 -12.83 -15.70 -14.86
N LEU A 157 -12.08 -14.91 -15.63
CA LEU A 157 -10.85 -14.28 -15.14
C LEU A 157 -11.12 -13.36 -13.95
N LYS A 158 -12.19 -12.56 -13.98
CA LYS A 158 -12.60 -11.71 -12.85
C LYS A 158 -12.86 -12.56 -11.59
N SER A 159 -13.63 -13.65 -11.70
CA SER A 159 -13.89 -14.53 -10.55
C SER A 159 -12.61 -15.19 -10.01
N VAL A 160 -11.66 -15.57 -10.87
CA VAL A 160 -10.35 -16.12 -10.44
C VAL A 160 -9.50 -15.07 -9.73
N LEU A 161 -9.51 -13.81 -10.18
CA LEU A 161 -8.84 -12.71 -9.49
C LEU A 161 -9.48 -12.41 -8.13
N GLU A 162 -10.81 -12.53 -8.03
CA GLU A 162 -11.56 -12.34 -6.79
C GLU A 162 -11.29 -13.46 -5.77
N TYR A 163 -11.22 -14.72 -6.21
CA TYR A 163 -10.74 -15.83 -5.37
C TYR A 163 -9.27 -15.69 -4.95
N ASN A 164 -8.38 -15.26 -5.85
CA ASN A 164 -6.97 -15.01 -5.50
C ASN A 164 -6.83 -13.89 -4.45
N LYS A 165 -7.69 -12.85 -4.50
CA LYS A 165 -7.72 -11.78 -3.49
C LYS A 165 -8.15 -12.33 -2.11
N LEU A 166 -9.22 -13.11 -2.06
CA LEU A 166 -9.69 -13.76 -0.83
C LEU A 166 -8.62 -14.72 -0.25
N PHE A 167 -7.94 -15.50 -1.10
CA PHE A 167 -6.87 -16.41 -0.68
C PHE A 167 -5.61 -15.69 -0.18
N ALA A 168 -5.33 -14.48 -0.69
CA ALA A 168 -4.28 -13.61 -0.16
C ALA A 168 -4.66 -13.05 1.22
N GLU A 169 -5.90 -12.55 1.36
CA GLU A 169 -6.43 -12.05 2.64
C GLU A 169 -6.47 -13.14 3.72
N GLU A 170 -6.81 -14.38 3.36
CA GLU A 170 -6.74 -15.54 4.26
C GLU A 170 -5.29 -15.92 4.62
N ASN A 171 -4.35 -15.85 3.66
CA ASN A 171 -2.92 -16.06 3.94
C ASN A 171 -2.37 -15.03 4.93
N ASP A 172 -2.72 -13.76 4.78
CA ASP A 172 -2.25 -12.70 5.68
C ASP A 172 -2.90 -12.79 7.06
N GLN A 173 -4.17 -13.21 7.16
CA GLN A 173 -4.80 -13.57 8.43
C GLN A 173 -4.06 -14.74 9.12
N LEU A 174 -3.75 -15.82 8.39
CA LEU A 174 -3.00 -16.97 8.92
C LEU A 174 -1.57 -16.59 9.34
N ARG A 175 -0.90 -15.70 8.60
CA ARG A 175 0.41 -15.13 8.96
C ARG A 175 0.36 -14.33 10.26
N ASN A 176 -0.67 -13.50 10.43
CA ASN A 176 -0.87 -12.70 11.64
C ASN A 176 -1.21 -13.58 12.86
N GLN A 177 -2.05 -14.62 12.68
CA GLN A 177 -2.32 -15.63 13.71
C GLN A 177 -1.05 -16.39 14.09
N TYR A 178 -0.25 -16.84 13.12
CA TYR A 178 1.03 -17.51 13.36
C TYR A 178 2.02 -16.62 14.12
N SER A 179 2.19 -15.36 13.70
CA SER A 179 3.06 -14.39 14.40
C SER A 179 2.61 -14.17 15.85
N THR A 180 1.30 -14.06 16.09
CA THR A 180 0.73 -13.92 17.43
C THR A 180 0.99 -15.16 18.29
N LEU A 181 0.83 -16.35 17.72
CA LEU A 181 1.10 -17.62 18.41
C LEU A 181 2.59 -17.81 18.72
N VAL A 182 3.48 -17.34 17.84
CA VAL A 182 4.94 -17.32 18.10
C VAL A 182 5.28 -16.41 19.28
N LYS A 183 4.70 -15.21 19.38
CA LYS A 183 4.88 -14.31 20.54
C LYS A 183 4.46 -14.96 21.86
N TYR A 184 3.25 -15.53 21.92
CA TYR A 184 2.80 -16.26 23.11
C TYR A 184 3.72 -17.44 23.48
N VAL A 185 4.26 -18.15 22.48
CA VAL A 185 5.25 -19.22 22.68
C VAL A 185 6.61 -18.68 23.14
N GLU A 186 6.96 -17.43 22.88
CA GLU A 186 8.18 -16.77 23.38
C GLU A 186 7.99 -16.22 24.80
N GLU A 187 6.85 -15.60 25.09
CA GLU A 187 6.42 -15.20 26.45
C GLU A 187 6.36 -16.42 27.38
N CYS A 188 5.81 -17.56 26.92
CA CYS A 188 5.84 -18.80 27.69
C CYS A 188 7.28 -19.29 27.95
N LYS A 189 8.24 -19.04 27.05
CA LYS A 189 9.65 -19.39 27.27
C LYS A 189 10.36 -18.44 28.24
N THR A 190 9.98 -17.16 28.32
CA THR A 190 10.57 -16.24 29.32
C THR A 190 10.07 -16.59 30.72
N VAL A 191 8.76 -16.75 30.90
CA VAL A 191 8.17 -17.19 32.18
C VAL A 191 8.75 -18.53 32.64
N ILE A 192 8.92 -19.52 31.74
CA ILE A 192 9.56 -20.80 32.08
C ILE A 192 11.04 -20.67 32.44
N LYS A 193 11.77 -19.65 31.95
CA LYS A 193 13.15 -19.37 32.41
C LYS A 193 13.13 -18.73 33.80
N GLU A 194 12.31 -17.71 34.01
CA GLU A 194 12.19 -16.98 35.27
C GLU A 194 11.81 -17.92 36.43
N GLU A 195 10.82 -18.80 36.23
CA GLU A 195 10.45 -19.81 37.24
C GLU A 195 11.56 -20.84 37.49
N ARG A 196 12.39 -21.14 36.48
CA ARG A 196 13.61 -21.97 36.65
C ARG A 196 14.77 -21.23 37.31
N GLU A 197 14.72 -19.91 37.39
CA GLU A 197 15.71 -19.10 38.13
C GLU A 197 15.27 -18.99 39.59
N LYS A 198 14.00 -18.63 39.83
CA LYS A 198 13.38 -18.66 41.17
C LYS A 198 13.50 -20.04 41.84
N ASN A 199 13.28 -21.14 41.12
CA ASN A 199 13.49 -22.48 41.68
C ASN A 199 14.94 -22.79 42.03
N ARG A 200 15.93 -22.31 41.24
CA ARG A 200 17.36 -22.48 41.59
C ARG A 200 17.74 -21.64 42.80
N ASP A 201 17.23 -20.42 42.91
CA ASP A 201 17.42 -19.57 44.10
C ASP A 201 16.79 -20.20 45.36
N LEU A 202 15.65 -20.89 45.21
CA LEU A 202 15.00 -21.64 46.28
C LEU A 202 15.76 -22.92 46.64
N GLU A 203 16.23 -23.70 45.66
CA GLU A 203 17.10 -24.87 45.88
C GLU A 203 18.39 -24.46 46.61
N GLU A 204 19.04 -23.36 46.20
CA GLU A 204 20.20 -22.81 46.88
C GLU A 204 19.90 -22.31 48.30
N ARG A 205 18.70 -21.77 48.55
CA ARG A 205 18.27 -21.37 49.90
C ARG A 205 18.03 -22.59 50.78
N VAL A 206 17.35 -23.63 50.29
CA VAL A 206 17.15 -24.89 51.02
C VAL A 206 18.49 -25.51 51.38
N LYS A 207 19.46 -25.55 50.44
CA LYS A 207 20.82 -26.03 50.70
C LYS A 207 21.62 -25.25 51.75
N LYS A 208 21.23 -24.02 52.07
CA LYS A 208 21.82 -23.21 53.14
C LYS A 208 21.16 -23.48 54.50
N PHE A 209 20.10 -24.29 54.54
CA PHE A 209 19.42 -24.78 55.75
C PHE A 209 19.52 -26.31 55.94
N GLU A 210 20.12 -27.05 55.01
CA GLU A 210 20.49 -28.46 55.20
C GLU A 210 21.61 -28.57 56.26
N VAL A 211 21.21 -28.80 57.50
CA VAL A 211 22.13 -29.12 58.61
C VAL A 211 22.74 -30.51 58.36
N PRO A 212 24.06 -30.71 58.51
CA PRO A 212 24.65 -32.05 58.38
C PRO A 212 24.09 -33.01 59.44
N ASP A 213 23.53 -34.14 58.98
CA ASP A 213 23.03 -35.20 59.85
C ASP A 213 24.12 -35.70 60.80
N ARG A 214 23.71 -36.00 62.04
CA ARG A 214 24.60 -36.54 63.08
C ARG A 214 24.09 -37.90 63.52
N ASP A 215 24.64 -38.94 62.92
CA ASP A 215 24.25 -40.33 63.15
C ASP A 215 24.30 -40.75 64.63
N GLY A 216 23.34 -41.61 65.02
CA GLY A 216 23.43 -42.49 66.18
C GLY A 216 22.50 -42.18 67.35
N TYR A 217 21.30 -42.77 67.36
CA TYR A 217 20.96 -44.00 68.12
C TYR A 217 19.50 -44.42 67.82
N PRO A 218 19.07 -45.68 68.07
CA PRO A 218 17.77 -46.17 67.62
C PRO A 218 16.74 -46.36 68.75
N GLU A 219 15.52 -45.84 68.58
CA GLU A 219 14.29 -46.43 69.15
C GLU A 219 13.05 -46.05 68.29
N PRO A 220 11.97 -46.86 68.29
CA PRO A 220 10.83 -46.69 67.38
C PRO A 220 9.61 -45.98 68.01
N SER A 221 8.69 -45.52 67.14
CA SER A 221 7.39 -44.87 67.45
C SER A 221 7.49 -43.39 67.86
N THR A 222 7.09 -42.43 67.02
CA THR A 222 5.65 -42.18 66.77
C THR A 222 5.45 -41.32 65.51
N ALA A 223 5.44 -41.96 64.33
CA ALA A 223 5.09 -41.28 63.09
C ALA A 223 3.58 -40.97 63.04
N ILE A 224 3.20 -39.75 63.44
CA ILE A 224 1.81 -39.27 63.37
C ILE A 224 1.38 -39.19 61.89
N PRO A 225 0.30 -39.86 61.45
CA PRO A 225 -0.10 -39.92 60.05
C PRO A 225 -0.84 -38.64 59.59
N LEU A 226 -0.12 -37.51 59.53
CA LEU A 226 -0.64 -36.22 59.04
C LEU A 226 -0.37 -36.01 57.54
N VAL A 227 -0.86 -36.95 56.73
CA VAL A 227 -1.07 -36.72 55.28
C VAL A 227 -2.47 -37.17 54.88
N GLU A 228 -3.48 -36.62 55.54
CA GLU A 228 -4.75 -36.39 54.84
C GLU A 228 -4.46 -35.41 53.70
N VAL A 229 -4.32 -35.94 52.48
CA VAL A 229 -4.16 -35.10 51.28
C VAL A 229 -5.45 -34.29 51.14
N CYS A 230 -5.39 -33.01 51.55
CA CYS A 230 -6.53 -32.09 51.53
C CYS A 230 -7.31 -32.23 50.21
N MET A 231 -8.64 -32.23 50.28
CA MET A 231 -9.50 -32.51 49.11
C MET A 231 -9.23 -31.57 47.92
N SER A 232 -8.73 -30.35 48.16
CA SER A 232 -8.25 -29.43 47.12
C SER A 232 -6.94 -29.88 46.47
N CYS A 233 -5.99 -30.44 47.22
CA CYS A 233 -4.75 -31.04 46.70
C CYS A 233 -5.04 -32.35 45.96
N SER A 234 -5.92 -33.20 46.49
CA SER A 234 -6.34 -34.45 45.84
C SER A 234 -7.05 -34.17 44.51
N SER A 235 -8.05 -33.28 44.50
CA SER A 235 -8.74 -32.88 43.26
C SER A 235 -7.81 -32.17 42.26
N ARG A 236 -6.89 -31.30 42.71
CA ARG A 236 -5.90 -30.66 41.83
C ARG A 236 -4.93 -31.67 41.21
N GLN A 237 -4.57 -32.73 41.94
CA GLN A 237 -3.75 -33.84 41.41
C GLN A 237 -4.53 -34.69 40.41
N ILE A 238 -5.82 -34.95 40.65
CA ILE A 238 -6.71 -35.62 39.69
C ILE A 238 -6.84 -34.79 38.40
N ILE A 239 -7.04 -33.48 38.50
CA ILE A 239 -7.11 -32.55 37.35
C ILE A 239 -5.78 -32.52 36.60
N LEU A 240 -4.63 -32.48 37.30
CA LEU A 240 -3.30 -32.57 36.67
C LEU A 240 -3.09 -33.88 35.91
N ASN A 241 -3.55 -35.01 36.47
CA ASN A 241 -3.45 -36.31 35.81
C ASN A 241 -4.40 -36.42 34.62
N GLN A 242 -5.63 -35.91 34.72
CA GLN A 242 -6.56 -35.81 33.58
C GLN A 242 -6.00 -34.93 32.46
N ALA A 243 -5.37 -33.80 32.78
CA ALA A 243 -4.71 -32.93 31.80
C ALA A 243 -3.51 -33.62 31.13
N ARG A 244 -2.72 -34.40 31.89
CA ARG A 244 -1.63 -35.24 31.34
C ARG A 244 -2.15 -36.35 30.43
N GLU A 245 -3.26 -37.00 30.80
CA GLU A 245 -3.93 -37.97 29.93
C GLU A 245 -4.47 -37.34 28.65
N GLN A 246 -5.14 -36.19 28.73
CA GLN A 246 -5.62 -35.47 27.54
C GLN A 246 -4.46 -35.06 26.63
N ASN A 247 -3.36 -34.54 27.18
CA ASN A 247 -2.18 -34.18 26.39
C ASN A 247 -1.53 -35.40 25.72
N THR A 248 -1.40 -36.53 26.42
CA THR A 248 -0.88 -37.78 25.82
C THR A 248 -1.83 -38.45 24.82
N ARG A 249 -3.15 -38.24 24.93
CA ARG A 249 -4.12 -38.60 23.88
C ARG A 249 -3.95 -37.70 22.64
N LEU A 250 -3.93 -36.38 22.81
CA LEU A 250 -3.70 -35.41 21.72
C LEU A 250 -2.36 -35.63 21.00
N GLN A 251 -1.31 -36.05 21.70
CA GLN A 251 -0.03 -36.44 21.07
C GLN A 251 -0.15 -37.68 20.18
N LYS A 252 -0.96 -38.67 20.57
CA LYS A 252 -1.26 -39.85 19.75
C LYS A 252 -2.13 -39.47 18.55
N ASP A 253 -3.13 -38.62 18.74
CA ASP A 253 -4.00 -38.13 17.67
C ASP A 253 -3.23 -37.29 16.65
N MET A 254 -2.33 -36.41 17.11
CA MET A 254 -1.38 -35.69 16.26
C MET A 254 -0.48 -36.66 15.48
N GLN A 255 -0.01 -37.76 16.08
CA GLN A 255 0.80 -38.75 15.36
C GLN A 255 -0.04 -39.52 14.32
N ALA A 256 -1.28 -39.90 14.65
CA ALA A 256 -2.20 -40.50 13.69
C ALA A 256 -2.50 -39.55 12.51
N LEU A 257 -2.66 -38.25 12.76
CA LEU A 257 -2.80 -37.23 11.73
C LEU A 257 -1.55 -37.12 10.84
N LYS A 258 -0.34 -37.17 11.40
CA LYS A 258 0.91 -37.23 10.62
C LYS A 258 0.98 -38.47 9.74
N ASP A 259 0.61 -39.63 10.26
CA ASP A 259 0.58 -40.90 9.52
C ASP A 259 -0.47 -40.88 8.39
N VAL A 260 -1.64 -40.30 8.63
CA VAL A 260 -2.68 -40.10 7.60
C VAL A 260 -2.22 -39.12 6.53
N LEU A 261 -1.62 -37.99 6.91
CA LEU A 261 -1.11 -36.97 5.98
C LEU A 261 0.08 -37.50 5.16
N TYR A 262 0.94 -38.33 5.75
CA TYR A 262 1.98 -39.07 5.04
C TYR A 262 1.38 -40.07 4.03
N ARG A 263 0.39 -40.88 4.43
CA ARG A 263 -0.32 -41.81 3.52
C ARG A 263 -1.01 -41.08 2.37
N LEU A 264 -1.64 -39.93 2.64
CA LEU A 264 -2.24 -39.06 1.62
C LEU A 264 -1.19 -38.48 0.67
N ASN A 265 -0.05 -37.98 1.16
CA ASN A 265 1.05 -37.51 0.32
C ASN A 265 1.65 -38.63 -0.55
N VAL A 266 1.75 -39.86 -0.04
CA VAL A 266 2.15 -41.03 -0.83
C VAL A 266 1.10 -41.39 -1.89
N GLN A 267 -0.20 -41.28 -1.58
CA GLN A 267 -1.27 -41.49 -2.56
C GLN A 267 -1.30 -40.38 -3.64
N LEU A 268 -1.15 -39.12 -3.26
CA LEU A 268 -1.02 -37.98 -4.17
C LEU A 268 0.20 -38.13 -5.08
N SER A 269 1.34 -38.54 -4.53
CA SER A 269 2.55 -38.84 -5.31
C SER A 269 2.27 -39.94 -6.33
N ARG A 270 1.66 -41.05 -5.92
CA ARG A 270 1.25 -42.15 -6.82
C ARG A 270 0.19 -41.74 -7.84
N TYR A 271 -0.68 -40.78 -7.52
CA TYR A 271 -1.68 -40.25 -8.45
C TYR A 271 -1.05 -39.33 -9.49
N GLN A 272 -0.11 -38.48 -9.09
CA GLN A 272 0.72 -37.69 -10.02
C GLN A 272 1.58 -38.61 -10.90
N GLU A 273 2.13 -39.71 -10.36
CA GLU A 273 2.83 -40.74 -11.13
C GLU A 273 1.92 -41.38 -12.19
N LYS A 274 0.65 -41.67 -11.82
CA LYS A 274 -0.38 -42.16 -12.75
C LYS A 274 -0.77 -41.14 -13.81
N LEU A 275 -0.86 -39.85 -13.48
CA LEU A 275 -1.12 -38.79 -14.47
C LEU A 275 0.06 -38.64 -15.44
N ARG A 276 1.31 -38.67 -14.97
CA ARG A 276 2.51 -38.64 -15.83
C ARG A 276 2.56 -39.85 -16.77
N SER A 277 2.23 -41.05 -16.28
CA SER A 277 2.26 -42.29 -17.09
C SER A 277 1.03 -42.48 -17.99
N GLN A 278 -0.13 -41.91 -17.66
CA GLN A 278 -1.26 -41.82 -18.60
C GLN A 278 -1.00 -40.77 -19.69
N GLY A 279 -0.29 -39.68 -19.38
CA GLY A 279 0.15 -38.67 -20.35
C GLY A 279 1.07 -39.22 -21.46
N THR A 280 1.68 -40.39 -21.25
CA THR A 280 2.51 -41.10 -22.24
C THR A 280 1.79 -42.25 -22.96
N SER A 281 0.46 -42.37 -22.85
CA SER A 281 -0.29 -43.55 -23.31
C SER A 281 -1.47 -43.23 -24.25
N LYS A 282 -1.21 -42.46 -25.32
CA LYS A 282 -2.00 -42.46 -26.58
C LYS A 282 -1.27 -41.66 -27.67
N GLY A 283 -0.67 -42.34 -28.64
CA GLY A 283 0.09 -41.71 -29.74
C GLY A 283 1.27 -42.56 -30.21
N ASP A 284 1.01 -43.79 -30.67
CA ASP A 284 2.01 -44.60 -31.37
C ASP A 284 2.03 -44.22 -32.86
N GLY A 285 3.19 -44.26 -33.52
CA GLY A 285 3.33 -43.68 -34.87
C GLY A 285 4.72 -43.60 -35.53
N LYS A 286 5.81 -44.11 -34.91
CA LYS A 286 7.21 -44.12 -35.45
C LYS A 286 7.84 -42.71 -35.61
N THR A 287 9.16 -42.52 -35.59
CA THR A 287 10.29 -43.50 -35.62
C THR A 287 11.33 -43.17 -34.54
N GLU A 288 12.27 -44.09 -34.31
CA GLU A 288 13.34 -43.96 -33.31
C GLU A 288 14.39 -42.90 -33.70
N PHE A 289 14.96 -42.21 -32.70
CA PHE A 289 16.41 -42.33 -32.42
C PHE A 289 16.75 -41.86 -31.00
N LYS A 290 17.82 -42.41 -30.41
CA LYS A 290 18.40 -41.94 -29.14
C LYS A 290 19.69 -41.15 -29.46
N LEU A 291 19.97 -40.06 -28.75
CA LEU A 291 20.85 -40.08 -27.57
C LEU A 291 21.45 -38.68 -27.24
N ARG A 292 20.93 -38.06 -26.17
CA ARG A 292 21.62 -37.36 -25.06
C ARG A 292 23.00 -36.65 -25.29
N ASP A 293 23.03 -35.38 -24.88
CA ASP A 293 24.16 -34.54 -24.36
C ASP A 293 25.43 -34.26 -25.22
N LYS A 294 25.48 -33.01 -25.73
CA LYS A 294 26.50 -31.96 -25.44
C LYS A 294 27.90 -31.91 -26.10
N TYR A 295 28.30 -30.63 -26.24
CA TYR A 295 29.62 -29.97 -26.25
C TYR A 295 30.42 -29.90 -27.56
N ASP A 296 30.81 -28.64 -27.84
CA ASP A 296 31.99 -28.16 -28.58
C ASP A 296 32.22 -28.65 -30.03
N GLY A 297 32.96 -27.95 -30.88
CA GLY A 297 33.68 -26.68 -30.73
C GLY A 297 35.00 -26.72 -31.51
N LEU A 298 35.43 -25.56 -32.01
CA LEU A 298 36.39 -25.39 -33.11
C LEU A 298 35.89 -25.99 -34.46
N ASP A 299 35.94 -25.15 -35.49
CA ASP A 299 36.22 -25.61 -36.85
C ASP A 299 37.43 -24.82 -37.32
N SER A 300 38.48 -25.50 -37.77
CA SER A 300 39.81 -24.91 -37.90
C SER A 300 40.65 -25.62 -38.94
N LEU A 301 41.06 -24.84 -39.95
CA LEU A 301 42.29 -24.98 -40.73
C LEU A 301 42.67 -26.42 -41.17
N ILE A 302 42.39 -26.73 -42.44
CA ILE A 302 43.40 -26.77 -43.52
C ILE A 302 42.82 -27.50 -44.73
N ASN A 303 42.84 -26.84 -45.89
CA ASN A 303 43.37 -27.50 -47.08
C ASN A 303 44.03 -26.45 -47.98
N ALA A 304 45.27 -26.67 -48.40
CA ALA A 304 46.04 -25.69 -49.13
C ALA A 304 47.00 -26.36 -50.14
N SER A 305 47.08 -25.73 -51.32
CA SER A 305 48.22 -25.77 -52.25
C SER A 305 48.43 -27.02 -53.13
N LEU A 306 48.33 -26.75 -54.46
CA LEU A 306 49.05 -27.39 -55.59
C LEU A 306 48.57 -28.80 -56.03
N GLY A 307 48.51 -29.11 -57.34
CA GLY A 307 48.74 -28.26 -58.53
C GLY A 307 48.74 -29.05 -59.85
N TYR A 308 49.05 -28.37 -60.97
CA TYR A 308 49.13 -28.86 -62.37
C TYR A 308 47.79 -29.19 -63.09
N LYS A 309 47.56 -28.78 -64.36
CA LYS A 309 48.21 -27.76 -65.21
C LYS A 309 47.36 -27.45 -66.47
N ALA A 310 47.49 -26.23 -67.03
CA ALA A 310 47.35 -25.86 -68.45
C ALA A 310 46.00 -26.04 -69.19
N GLU A 311 45.64 -25.30 -70.25
CA GLU A 311 45.90 -23.94 -70.86
C GLU A 311 44.98 -23.92 -72.15
N THR A 312 44.46 -22.88 -72.83
CA THR A 312 44.68 -21.40 -72.92
C THR A 312 43.44 -20.71 -73.59
N GLY A 313 43.37 -19.37 -73.61
CA GLY A 313 42.43 -18.54 -74.43
C GLY A 313 41.40 -17.73 -73.57
N THR A 314 41.15 -16.41 -73.67
CA THR A 314 40.96 -15.42 -74.77
C THR A 314 39.65 -15.61 -75.56
N THR A 315 38.74 -14.62 -75.74
CA THR A 315 38.66 -13.20 -75.31
C THR A 315 37.22 -12.69 -75.52
N ASP A 316 36.78 -11.68 -74.77
CA ASP A 316 35.55 -10.87 -74.97
C ASP A 316 35.67 -9.59 -74.09
N GLU A 317 35.05 -8.44 -74.35
CA GLU A 317 34.50 -7.88 -75.59
C GLU A 317 34.44 -6.34 -75.45
N ALA A 318 34.36 -5.67 -76.59
CA ALA A 318 34.48 -4.24 -76.84
C ALA A 318 33.56 -3.27 -76.06
N GLN A 319 34.10 -2.05 -75.84
CA GLN A 319 33.30 -0.82 -75.76
C GLN A 319 33.78 0.19 -76.79
N SER A 320 32.93 0.53 -77.77
CA SER A 320 32.63 1.89 -78.26
C SER A 320 32.06 1.84 -79.68
N GLN A 321 30.92 2.47 -79.93
CA GLN A 321 30.84 3.73 -80.68
C GLN A 321 29.38 4.21 -80.87
N LYS A 322 29.22 5.52 -81.10
CA LYS A 322 28.04 6.10 -81.75
C LYS A 322 28.32 6.21 -83.25
N SER A 323 27.30 6.09 -84.08
CA SER A 323 27.22 6.75 -85.40
C SER A 323 25.76 6.96 -85.80
N GLU A 324 25.53 7.89 -86.72
CA GLU A 324 24.20 8.44 -87.05
C GLU A 324 23.60 7.84 -88.33
N GLU A 325 22.36 8.24 -88.66
CA GLU A 325 21.58 7.69 -89.77
C GLU A 325 21.92 8.29 -91.15
N GLN A 326 21.47 7.59 -92.21
CA GLN A 326 21.01 8.17 -93.49
C GLN A 326 22.09 8.74 -94.47
N PRO A 327 21.77 8.93 -95.78
CA PRO A 327 21.28 7.88 -96.70
C PRO A 327 21.92 7.94 -98.13
N THR A 328 21.29 7.23 -99.08
CA THR A 328 21.18 7.52 -100.55
C THR A 328 21.93 6.67 -101.58
N THR A 329 21.32 6.66 -102.78
CA THR A 329 21.81 6.21 -104.10
C THR A 329 22.08 4.72 -104.30
N ALA A 330 21.09 4.04 -104.89
CA ALA A 330 21.30 2.75 -105.54
C ALA A 330 22.10 2.90 -106.85
N ARG A 331 23.05 2.00 -107.09
CA ARG A 331 23.44 1.58 -108.44
C ARG A 331 23.09 0.11 -108.60
N LEU A 332 21.98 -0.14 -109.28
CA LEU A 332 21.50 -1.49 -109.56
C LEU A 332 22.33 -2.08 -110.71
N VAL A 333 23.40 -2.80 -110.36
CA VAL A 333 24.15 -3.64 -111.29
C VAL A 333 23.47 -5.00 -111.29
N ASP A 334 22.80 -5.35 -112.38
CA ASP A 334 22.12 -6.63 -112.50
C ASP A 334 23.13 -7.77 -112.68
N LEU A 335 23.40 -8.50 -111.60
CA LEU A 335 24.31 -9.65 -111.55
C LEU A 335 23.56 -11.00 -111.70
N SER A 336 22.27 -10.99 -112.05
CA SER A 336 21.41 -12.19 -112.08
C SER A 336 21.80 -13.27 -113.12
N GLY A 337 22.87 -13.07 -113.90
CA GLY A 337 23.30 -13.97 -114.97
C GLY A 337 24.68 -14.64 -114.83
N LEU A 338 25.49 -14.30 -113.81
CA LEU A 338 26.90 -14.78 -113.73
C LEU A 338 27.32 -15.39 -112.39
N LEU A 339 26.49 -15.31 -111.34
CA LEU A 339 26.76 -16.00 -110.08
C LEU A 339 26.19 -17.42 -110.13
N SER A 340 27.08 -18.41 -110.29
CA SER A 340 26.73 -19.83 -110.11
C SER A 340 26.09 -20.04 -108.74
N ALA A 341 25.06 -20.90 -108.66
CA ALA A 341 24.40 -21.24 -107.40
C ALA A 341 25.41 -21.72 -106.33
N GLN A 342 26.50 -22.37 -106.75
CA GLN A 342 27.61 -22.81 -105.91
C GLN A 342 28.34 -21.67 -105.16
N ALA A 343 28.26 -20.43 -105.66
CA ALA A 343 28.90 -19.25 -105.07
C ALA A 343 27.93 -18.40 -104.22
N ILE A 344 26.61 -18.52 -104.41
CA ILE A 344 25.61 -17.79 -103.62
C ILE A 344 25.12 -18.63 -102.42
N ALA A 345 25.06 -19.96 -102.54
CA ALA A 345 24.60 -20.82 -101.45
C ALA A 345 25.35 -20.57 -100.12
N PRO A 346 26.71 -20.50 -100.08
CA PRO A 346 27.43 -20.21 -98.83
C PRO A 346 27.12 -18.83 -98.22
N LEU A 347 26.70 -17.85 -99.03
CA LEU A 347 26.26 -16.53 -98.55
C LEU A 347 24.84 -16.57 -97.98
N PHE A 348 23.95 -17.40 -98.55
CA PHE A 348 22.63 -17.66 -97.95
C PHE A 348 22.76 -18.47 -96.66
N ASP A 349 23.60 -19.50 -96.65
CA ASP A 349 23.89 -20.32 -95.46
C ASP A 349 24.44 -19.43 -94.32
N ALA A 350 25.44 -18.59 -94.59
CA ALA A 350 25.97 -17.64 -93.60
C ALA A 350 24.93 -16.58 -93.14
N TYR A 351 24.01 -16.16 -94.01
CA TYR A 351 22.91 -15.27 -93.61
C TYR A 351 21.87 -16.00 -92.73
N GLN A 352 21.61 -17.27 -93.03
CA GLN A 352 20.70 -18.13 -92.27
C GLN A 352 21.29 -18.49 -90.90
N GLU A 353 22.59 -18.73 -90.81
CA GLU A 353 23.33 -18.88 -89.55
C GLU A 353 23.28 -17.58 -88.75
N ASN A 354 23.58 -16.42 -89.35
CA ASN A 354 23.55 -15.15 -88.64
C ASN A 354 22.15 -14.71 -88.18
N LEU A 355 21.09 -15.18 -88.84
CA LEU A 355 19.71 -15.06 -88.35
C LEU A 355 19.46 -15.99 -87.16
N GLN A 356 19.89 -17.26 -87.22
CA GLN A 356 19.77 -18.21 -86.10
C GLN A 356 20.58 -17.78 -84.87
N GLU A 357 21.76 -17.19 -85.04
CA GLU A 357 22.55 -16.56 -83.97
C GLU A 357 21.78 -15.42 -83.31
N LYS A 358 21.16 -14.54 -84.10
CA LYS A 358 20.35 -13.41 -83.60
C LYS A 358 19.09 -13.87 -82.88
N ASP A 359 18.37 -14.85 -83.42
CA ASP A 359 17.20 -15.45 -82.77
C ASP A 359 17.60 -16.12 -81.44
N SER A 360 18.74 -16.82 -81.41
CA SER A 360 19.29 -17.41 -80.18
C SER A 360 19.68 -16.35 -79.14
N LEU A 361 20.33 -15.26 -79.57
CA LEU A 361 20.73 -14.14 -78.72
C LEU A 361 19.51 -13.40 -78.16
N ILE A 362 18.47 -13.19 -78.98
CA ILE A 362 17.17 -12.66 -78.55
C ILE A 362 16.58 -13.58 -77.47
N HIS A 363 16.56 -14.90 -77.70
CA HIS A 363 15.94 -15.83 -76.77
C HIS A 363 16.69 -15.93 -75.43
N ASP A 364 18.02 -15.85 -75.42
CA ASP A 364 18.79 -15.75 -74.17
C ASP A 364 18.62 -14.39 -73.48
N TYR A 365 18.41 -13.28 -74.20
CA TYR A 365 18.02 -12.00 -73.59
C TYR A 365 16.59 -12.03 -73.01
N GLU A 366 15.61 -12.66 -73.68
CA GLU A 366 14.26 -12.89 -73.15
C GLU A 366 14.31 -13.67 -71.84
N LYS A 367 15.08 -14.76 -71.81
CA LYS A 367 15.31 -15.64 -70.66
C LYS A 367 16.05 -14.93 -69.52
N GLN A 368 17.02 -14.07 -69.82
CA GLN A 368 17.66 -13.19 -68.84
C GLN A 368 16.66 -12.16 -68.28
N PHE A 369 15.85 -11.54 -69.13
CA PHE A 369 14.82 -10.58 -68.73
C PHE A 369 13.72 -11.23 -67.87
N GLU A 370 13.27 -12.43 -68.20
CA GLU A 370 12.38 -13.23 -67.35
C GLU A 370 13.00 -13.46 -65.96
N ASN A 371 14.27 -13.86 -65.89
CA ASN A 371 14.94 -14.14 -64.63
C ASN A 371 15.17 -12.86 -63.81
N MET A 372 15.46 -11.73 -64.46
CA MET A 372 15.49 -10.41 -63.83
C MET A 372 14.11 -10.01 -63.28
N ASN A 373 13.04 -10.23 -64.03
CA ASN A 373 11.66 -9.95 -63.66
C ASN A 373 11.19 -10.83 -62.47
N LYS A 374 11.57 -12.11 -62.46
CA LYS A 374 11.37 -13.03 -61.31
C LYS A 374 12.07 -12.51 -60.05
N LYS A 375 13.36 -12.14 -60.14
CA LYS A 375 14.12 -11.52 -59.03
C LYS A 375 13.52 -10.20 -58.56
N SER A 376 13.11 -9.33 -59.47
CA SER A 376 12.47 -8.04 -59.15
C SER A 376 11.15 -8.24 -58.38
N LYS A 377 10.30 -9.17 -58.81
CA LYS A 377 9.07 -9.55 -58.08
C LYS A 377 9.37 -10.11 -56.68
N GLN A 378 10.41 -10.93 -56.54
CA GLN A 378 10.85 -11.41 -55.23
C GLN A 378 11.27 -10.26 -54.32
N ILE A 379 12.14 -9.36 -54.78
CA ILE A 379 12.60 -8.17 -54.02
C ILE A 379 11.41 -7.28 -53.61
N VAL A 380 10.42 -7.07 -54.49
CA VAL A 380 9.21 -6.31 -54.16
C VAL A 380 8.37 -7.01 -53.08
N SER A 381 8.28 -8.35 -53.11
CA SER A 381 7.57 -9.10 -52.07
C SER A 381 8.32 -9.09 -50.73
N GLU A 382 9.64 -9.22 -50.74
CA GLU A 382 10.49 -9.15 -49.55
C GLU A 382 10.44 -7.76 -48.91
N ASN A 383 10.62 -6.70 -49.70
CA ASN A 383 10.48 -5.31 -49.25
C ASN A 383 9.09 -5.03 -48.65
N LYS A 384 8.02 -5.61 -49.21
CA LYS A 384 6.69 -5.51 -48.59
C LYS A 384 6.66 -6.19 -47.23
N THR A 385 7.13 -7.43 -47.11
CA THR A 385 7.16 -8.13 -45.80
C THR A 385 8.06 -7.44 -44.77
N LEU A 386 9.10 -6.73 -45.21
CA LEU A 386 9.94 -5.90 -44.35
C LEU A 386 9.20 -4.64 -43.88
N ALA A 387 8.49 -3.94 -44.77
CA ALA A 387 7.64 -2.81 -44.39
C ALA A 387 6.53 -3.22 -43.41
N ASP A 388 5.83 -4.33 -43.68
CA ASP A 388 4.81 -4.89 -42.80
C ASP A 388 5.40 -5.24 -41.40
N ARG A 389 6.65 -5.73 -41.32
CA ARG A 389 7.37 -5.97 -40.05
C ARG A 389 7.76 -4.67 -39.33
N VAL A 390 8.22 -3.64 -40.05
CA VAL A 390 8.58 -2.34 -39.46
C VAL A 390 7.34 -1.70 -38.82
N ASN A 391 6.21 -1.68 -39.53
CA ASN A 391 4.95 -1.16 -38.99
C ASN A 391 4.56 -1.87 -37.67
N ASN A 392 4.61 -3.20 -37.64
CA ASN A 392 4.31 -3.98 -36.42
C ASN A 392 5.26 -3.63 -35.25
N LEU A 393 6.55 -3.47 -35.52
CA LEU A 393 7.54 -3.08 -34.50
C LEU A 393 7.33 -1.64 -34.01
N GLU A 394 6.88 -0.72 -34.87
CA GLU A 394 6.50 0.64 -34.47
C GLU A 394 5.24 0.65 -33.59
N GLU A 395 4.23 -0.18 -33.90
CA GLU A 395 3.05 -0.37 -33.05
C GLU A 395 3.39 -0.99 -31.68
N GLU A 396 4.20 -2.05 -31.66
CA GLU A 396 4.70 -2.66 -30.42
C GLU A 396 5.49 -1.67 -29.56
N LEU A 397 6.35 -0.86 -30.19
CA LEU A 397 7.16 0.15 -29.52
C LEU A 397 6.32 1.33 -29.01
N ALA A 398 5.26 1.73 -29.73
CA ALA A 398 4.28 2.70 -29.26
C ALA A 398 3.49 2.17 -28.05
N GLN A 399 3.02 0.92 -28.10
CA GLN A 399 2.32 0.27 -27.00
C GLN A 399 3.24 0.09 -25.78
N ALA A 400 4.51 -0.28 -25.98
CA ALA A 400 5.50 -0.37 -24.91
C ALA A 400 5.76 0.98 -24.23
N ARG A 401 5.89 2.07 -25.02
CA ARG A 401 5.97 3.45 -24.49
C ARG A 401 4.73 3.86 -23.71
N GLN A 402 3.53 3.48 -24.15
CA GLN A 402 2.29 3.74 -23.42
C GLN A 402 2.21 2.94 -22.11
N ASN A 403 2.58 1.66 -22.14
CA ASN A 403 2.64 0.79 -20.97
C ASN A 403 3.66 1.31 -19.93
N TYR A 404 4.83 1.78 -20.38
CA TYR A 404 5.82 2.41 -19.50
C TYR A 404 5.27 3.68 -18.83
N LYS A 405 4.61 4.57 -19.58
CA LYS A 405 3.96 5.77 -19.00
C LYS A 405 2.88 5.39 -17.98
N LYS A 406 2.09 4.35 -18.25
CA LYS A 406 1.08 3.83 -17.31
C LYS A 406 1.74 3.30 -16.02
N MET A 407 2.78 2.48 -16.14
CA MET A 407 3.55 1.95 -15.00
C MET A 407 4.21 3.05 -14.17
N LEU A 408 4.67 4.14 -14.80
CA LEU A 408 5.23 5.30 -14.10
C LEU A 408 4.18 5.97 -13.20
N VAL A 409 3.01 6.28 -13.76
CA VAL A 409 1.89 6.88 -13.00
C VAL A 409 1.40 5.94 -11.90
N GLU A 410 1.29 4.63 -12.17
CA GLU A 410 0.88 3.64 -11.16
C GLU A 410 1.88 3.56 -10.00
N LYS A 411 3.19 3.65 -10.28
CA LYS A 411 4.24 3.77 -9.25
C LYS A 411 4.10 5.08 -8.46
N GLU A 412 3.93 6.22 -9.13
CA GLU A 412 3.77 7.52 -8.47
C GLU A 412 2.55 7.53 -7.54
N THR A 413 1.42 6.96 -7.96
CA THR A 413 0.25 6.81 -7.09
C THR A 413 0.53 5.88 -5.89
N ALA A 414 1.24 4.77 -6.08
CA ALA A 414 1.58 3.85 -5.00
C ALA A 414 2.58 4.45 -3.99
N ASP A 415 3.55 5.24 -4.46
CA ASP A 415 4.49 5.97 -3.60
C ASP A 415 3.76 7.05 -2.77
N ILE A 416 2.78 7.75 -3.36
CA ILE A 416 1.90 8.70 -2.65
C ILE A 416 1.02 7.97 -1.61
N GLU A 417 0.33 6.90 -2.00
CA GLU A 417 -0.52 6.12 -1.09
C GLU A 417 0.28 5.62 0.11
N LYS A 418 1.46 5.04 -0.14
CA LYS A 418 2.42 4.61 0.88
C LYS A 418 2.82 5.75 1.82
N ALA A 419 3.15 6.93 1.30
CA ALA A 419 3.48 8.10 2.12
C ALA A 419 2.31 8.48 3.06
N THR A 420 1.07 8.53 2.56
CA THR A 420 -0.10 8.82 3.42
C THR A 420 -0.42 7.71 4.42
N LEU A 421 0.00 6.47 4.18
CA LEU A 421 -0.14 5.37 5.15
C LEU A 421 0.90 5.47 6.26
N VAL A 422 2.14 5.84 5.93
CA VAL A 422 3.20 6.11 6.91
C VAL A 422 2.82 7.29 7.81
N GLU A 423 2.41 8.42 7.23
CA GLU A 423 1.98 9.62 7.98
C GLU A 423 0.82 9.32 8.96
N ARG A 424 -0.12 8.44 8.57
CA ARG A 424 -1.20 7.97 9.46
C ARG A 424 -0.70 7.05 10.57
N ALA A 425 0.28 6.19 10.29
CA ALA A 425 0.88 5.31 11.28
C ALA A 425 1.69 6.10 12.32
N GLU A 426 2.52 7.05 11.88
CA GLU A 426 3.28 7.95 12.75
C GLU A 426 2.34 8.76 13.67
N LYS A 427 1.25 9.32 13.12
CA LYS A 427 0.23 10.04 13.90
C LYS A 427 -0.58 9.14 14.86
N ALA A 428 -0.62 7.83 14.63
CA ALA A 428 -1.20 6.87 15.57
C ALA A 428 -0.19 6.49 16.66
N GLU A 429 1.09 6.32 16.31
CA GLU A 429 2.19 6.04 17.24
C GLU A 429 2.42 7.21 18.22
N MET A 430 2.39 8.46 17.74
CA MET A 430 2.45 9.66 18.59
C MET A 430 1.34 9.65 19.64
N LYS A 431 0.09 9.43 19.23
CA LYS A 431 -1.05 9.36 20.16
C LYS A 431 -0.96 8.19 21.14
N LEU A 432 -0.36 7.09 20.72
CA LEU A 432 -0.11 5.95 21.61
C LEU A 432 0.94 6.31 22.67
N LYS A 433 2.00 7.04 22.30
CA LYS A 433 3.01 7.58 23.23
C LYS A 433 2.41 8.60 24.19
N GLU A 434 1.68 9.59 23.69
CA GLU A 434 0.92 10.56 24.52
C GLU A 434 0.03 9.86 25.56
N VAL A 435 -0.66 8.78 25.16
CA VAL A 435 -1.49 7.98 26.07
C VAL A 435 -0.65 7.17 27.07
N TYR A 436 0.47 6.57 26.67
CA TYR A 436 1.37 5.89 27.61
C TYR A 436 1.98 6.85 28.65
N GLU A 437 2.47 8.01 28.22
CA GLU A 437 3.00 9.07 29.09
C GLU A 437 1.94 9.49 30.13
N LEU A 438 0.69 9.71 29.71
CA LEU A 438 -0.43 10.02 30.61
C LEU A 438 -0.78 8.87 31.58
N TYR A 439 -0.57 7.59 31.19
CA TYR A 439 -0.74 6.45 32.09
C TYR A 439 0.42 6.33 33.10
N GLU A 440 1.65 6.62 32.69
CA GLU A 440 2.84 6.63 33.56
C GLU A 440 2.78 7.78 34.57
N ASP A 441 2.42 9.00 34.14
CA ASP A 441 2.18 10.15 35.02
C ASP A 441 1.09 9.85 36.04
N LYS A 442 -0.01 9.22 35.61
CA LYS A 442 -1.10 8.81 36.51
C LYS A 442 -0.66 7.73 37.50
N MET A 443 0.18 6.77 37.08
CA MET A 443 0.74 5.77 37.98
C MET A 443 1.66 6.43 39.02
N SER A 444 2.55 7.32 38.59
CA SER A 444 3.43 8.11 39.45
C SER A 444 2.68 9.07 40.38
N ALA A 445 1.49 9.55 39.99
CA ALA A 445 0.58 10.26 40.88
C ALA A 445 -0.01 9.33 41.96
N MET A 446 -0.65 8.23 41.55
CA MET A 446 -1.25 7.26 42.50
C MET A 446 -0.22 6.66 43.47
N MET A 447 1.04 6.49 43.06
CA MET A 447 2.13 6.07 43.95
C MET A 447 2.44 7.13 45.02
N ARG A 448 2.53 8.41 44.64
CA ARG A 448 2.74 9.52 45.59
C ARG A 448 1.55 9.69 46.54
N ASP A 449 0.33 9.50 46.06
CA ASP A 449 -0.89 9.52 46.87
C ASP A 449 -0.89 8.34 47.87
N TYR A 450 -0.60 7.12 47.39
CA TYR A 450 -0.49 5.92 48.21
C TYR A 450 0.57 6.06 49.31
N GLU A 451 1.77 6.52 48.97
CA GLU A 451 2.81 6.78 49.97
C GLU A 451 2.39 7.84 50.99
N THR A 452 1.61 8.85 50.57
CA THR A 452 1.16 9.93 51.46
C THR A 452 0.09 9.43 52.43
N VAL A 453 -0.92 8.71 51.93
CA VAL A 453 -1.91 8.01 52.77
C VAL A 453 -1.24 7.00 53.71
N HIS A 454 -0.19 6.30 53.25
CA HIS A 454 0.59 5.38 54.07
C HIS A 454 1.35 6.11 55.18
N ARG A 455 2.05 7.21 54.86
CA ARG A 455 2.74 8.07 55.85
C ARG A 455 1.75 8.64 56.88
N GLU A 456 0.60 9.13 56.45
CA GLU A 456 -0.48 9.62 57.31
C GLU A 456 -1.07 8.52 58.20
N TYR A 457 -1.35 7.34 57.65
CA TYR A 457 -1.86 6.19 58.41
C TYR A 457 -0.91 5.81 59.56
N PHE A 458 0.41 5.71 59.30
CA PHE A 458 1.37 5.42 60.36
C PHE A 458 1.50 6.56 61.37
N SER A 459 1.40 7.83 60.96
CA SER A 459 1.37 8.98 61.88
C SER A 459 0.13 8.97 62.77
N VAL A 460 -1.06 8.70 62.22
CA VAL A 460 -2.31 8.61 62.96
C VAL A 460 -2.33 7.40 63.89
N LYS A 461 -1.79 6.25 63.45
CA LYS A 461 -1.65 5.05 64.28
C LYS A 461 -0.74 5.30 65.49
N SER A 462 0.43 5.92 65.30
CA SER A 462 1.33 6.25 66.40
C SER A 462 0.74 7.30 67.35
N ALA A 463 0.02 8.29 66.83
CA ALA A 463 -0.71 9.26 67.64
C ALA A 463 -1.86 8.59 68.44
N LEU A 464 -2.55 7.61 67.88
CA LEU A 464 -3.58 6.83 68.56
C LEU A 464 -2.98 5.97 69.67
N GLU A 465 -1.90 5.22 69.39
CA GLU A 465 -1.17 4.42 70.40
C GLU A 465 -0.69 5.29 71.57
N THR A 466 -0.22 6.50 71.29
CA THR A 466 0.16 7.51 72.30
C THR A 466 -1.05 7.97 73.11
N ALA A 467 -2.14 8.36 72.43
CA ALA A 467 -3.36 8.85 73.07
C ALA A 467 -4.10 7.76 73.89
N GLU A 468 -4.00 6.48 73.50
CA GLU A 468 -4.51 5.36 74.29
C GLU A 468 -3.69 5.15 75.57
N GLY A 469 -2.36 5.34 75.51
CA GLY A 469 -1.50 5.38 76.69
C GLY A 469 -1.85 6.53 77.65
N GLU A 470 -2.00 7.75 77.13
CA GLU A 470 -2.45 8.92 77.91
C GLU A 470 -3.86 8.72 78.48
N LEU A 471 -4.80 8.17 77.72
CA LEU A 471 -6.15 7.84 78.18
C LEU A 471 -6.12 6.77 79.27
N GLY A 472 -5.21 5.79 79.18
CA GLY A 472 -4.96 4.80 80.22
C GLY A 472 -4.54 5.46 81.54
N ALA A 473 -3.51 6.33 81.48
CA ALA A 473 -3.06 7.11 82.64
C ALA A 473 -4.17 8.01 83.20
N ALA A 474 -4.92 8.70 82.33
CA ALA A 474 -6.03 9.56 82.71
C ALA A 474 -7.23 8.79 83.30
N ARG A 475 -7.48 7.54 82.88
CA ARG A 475 -8.47 6.64 83.50
C ARG A 475 -8.05 6.25 84.91
N VAL A 476 -6.79 5.88 85.13
CA VAL A 476 -6.23 5.60 86.47
C VAL A 476 -6.32 6.83 87.37
N LEU A 477 -6.02 8.03 86.85
CA LEU A 477 -6.14 9.28 87.58
C LEU A 477 -7.61 9.63 87.92
N ARG A 478 -8.53 9.48 86.95
CA ARG A 478 -9.98 9.72 87.13
C ARG A 478 -10.58 8.79 88.19
N ALA A 479 -10.23 7.50 88.15
CA ALA A 479 -10.68 6.51 89.13
C ALA A 479 -10.24 6.83 90.57
N ARG A 480 -9.18 7.64 90.75
CA ARG A 480 -8.73 8.16 92.04
C ARG A 480 -9.34 9.50 92.47
N THR A 481 -10.05 10.22 91.59
CA THR A 481 -10.32 11.67 91.80
C THR A 481 -11.74 12.16 91.51
N VAL A 482 -12.60 11.39 90.81
CA VAL A 482 -13.93 11.88 90.38
C VAL A 482 -15.07 10.99 90.90
N PRO A 483 -15.96 11.48 91.78
CA PRO A 483 -17.18 10.77 92.20
C PRO A 483 -18.13 10.47 91.03
N ALA A 484 -18.78 9.30 91.07
CA ALA A 484 -19.57 8.75 89.96
C ALA A 484 -20.73 9.67 89.51
N ASP A 485 -21.48 10.23 90.45
CA ASP A 485 -22.67 11.07 90.23
C ASP A 485 -22.41 12.29 89.32
N LEU A 486 -21.18 12.81 89.36
CA LEU A 486 -20.74 13.96 88.58
C LEU A 486 -20.33 13.54 87.15
N HIS A 487 -19.97 12.26 86.97
CA HIS A 487 -19.73 11.68 85.64
C HIS A 487 -21.05 11.43 84.90
N GLU A 488 -22.07 10.89 85.57
CA GLU A 488 -23.35 10.52 84.97
C GLU A 488 -24.12 11.74 84.43
N ARG A 489 -24.27 12.80 85.23
CA ARG A 489 -24.91 14.06 84.80
C ARG A 489 -24.21 14.72 83.61
N ARG A 490 -22.89 14.55 83.47
CA ARG A 490 -22.12 15.02 82.31
C ARG A 490 -22.33 14.13 81.08
N LEU A 491 -22.44 12.81 81.26
CA LEU A 491 -22.80 11.90 80.17
C LEU A 491 -24.20 12.23 79.62
N ASP A 492 -25.18 12.52 80.47
CA ASP A 492 -26.55 12.88 80.04
C ASP A 492 -26.65 14.26 79.38
N HIS A 493 -25.71 15.16 79.63
CA HIS A 493 -25.54 16.38 78.85
C HIS A 493 -24.96 16.07 77.47
N CYS A 494 -23.92 15.23 77.39
CA CYS A 494 -23.30 14.82 76.12
C CYS A 494 -24.24 13.98 75.24
N LYS A 495 -25.10 13.12 75.82
CA LYS A 495 -26.14 12.37 75.09
C LYS A 495 -27.08 13.33 74.35
N ARG A 496 -27.65 14.30 75.08
CA ARG A 496 -28.55 15.32 74.51
C ARG A 496 -27.88 16.16 73.42
N LEU A 497 -26.64 16.63 73.64
CA LEU A 497 -25.89 17.37 72.62
C LEU A 497 -25.67 16.52 71.35
N LEU A 498 -25.42 15.22 71.49
CA LEU A 498 -25.22 14.28 70.39
C LEU A 498 -26.53 13.92 69.67
N GLU A 499 -27.66 13.89 70.37
CA GLU A 499 -29.00 13.76 69.78
C GLU A 499 -29.39 15.03 68.99
N GLU A 500 -29.10 16.20 69.54
CA GLU A 500 -29.36 17.49 68.89
C GLU A 500 -28.46 17.70 67.65
N LEU A 501 -27.18 17.36 67.72
CA LEU A 501 -26.28 17.34 66.56
C LEU A 501 -26.70 16.32 65.49
N LYS A 502 -27.21 15.14 65.87
CA LYS A 502 -27.81 14.17 64.93
C LYS A 502 -29.04 14.75 64.24
N HIS A 503 -29.92 15.43 64.99
CA HIS A 503 -31.09 16.07 64.40
C HIS A 503 -30.69 17.18 63.43
N GLN A 504 -29.74 18.05 63.79
CA GLN A 504 -29.20 19.09 62.90
C GLN A 504 -28.57 18.49 61.63
N TYR A 505 -27.78 17.42 61.76
CA TYR A 505 -27.19 16.71 60.62
C TYR A 505 -28.26 16.11 59.69
N ASN A 506 -29.30 15.48 60.25
CA ASN A 506 -30.42 14.94 59.46
C ASN A 506 -31.16 16.05 58.70
N MET A 507 -31.49 17.16 59.37
CA MET A 507 -32.13 18.32 58.74
C MET A 507 -31.25 18.97 57.65
N GLU A 508 -29.92 18.97 57.79
CA GLU A 508 -29.03 19.38 56.71
C GLU A 508 -28.98 18.37 55.56
N SER A 509 -28.96 17.07 55.86
CA SER A 509 -28.96 15.99 54.87
C SER A 509 -30.22 16.02 54.01
N GLU A 510 -31.39 16.24 54.63
CA GLU A 510 -32.68 16.42 53.94
C GLU A 510 -32.69 17.68 53.08
N ARG A 511 -32.19 18.83 53.57
CA ARG A 511 -32.06 20.05 52.75
C ARG A 511 -31.12 19.86 51.56
N LYS A 512 -30.01 19.14 51.75
CA LYS A 512 -29.03 18.84 50.69
C LYS A 512 -29.57 17.83 49.67
N SER A 513 -30.35 16.83 50.10
CA SER A 513 -31.01 15.90 49.18
C SER A 513 -32.14 16.56 48.40
N GLU A 514 -32.94 17.44 49.03
CA GLU A 514 -33.92 18.29 48.34
C GLU A 514 -33.27 19.20 47.28
N GLN A 515 -32.15 19.86 47.61
CA GLN A 515 -31.41 20.70 46.66
C GLN A 515 -30.86 19.86 45.50
N THR A 516 -30.33 18.67 45.79
CA THR A 516 -29.84 17.72 44.78
C THR A 516 -30.98 17.27 43.85
N ALA A 517 -32.14 16.92 44.39
CA ALA A 517 -33.31 16.53 43.60
C ALA A 517 -33.82 17.69 42.70
N LYS A 518 -33.85 18.93 43.23
CA LYS A 518 -34.23 20.12 42.46
C LYS A 518 -33.25 20.40 41.31
N LEU A 519 -31.95 20.18 41.52
CA LEU A 519 -30.93 20.31 40.46
C LEU A 519 -31.00 19.17 39.44
N GLN A 520 -31.28 17.93 39.88
CA GLN A 520 -31.51 16.78 38.97
C GLN A 520 -32.72 17.01 38.06
N GLU A 521 -33.82 17.57 38.59
CA GLU A 521 -35.01 17.87 37.78
C GLU A 521 -34.76 19.01 36.79
N GLN A 522 -34.02 20.05 37.19
CA GLN A 522 -33.57 21.10 36.26
C GLN A 522 -32.66 20.53 35.16
N LEU A 523 -31.79 19.57 35.48
CA LEU A 523 -30.92 18.90 34.52
C LEU A 523 -31.74 18.11 33.48
N LYS A 524 -32.71 17.29 33.89
CA LYS A 524 -33.63 16.60 32.95
C LYS A 524 -34.33 17.57 32.01
N VAL A 525 -34.88 18.67 32.54
CA VAL A 525 -35.57 19.70 31.74
C VAL A 525 -34.63 20.40 30.75
N VAL A 526 -33.32 20.42 31.00
CA VAL A 526 -32.30 20.89 30.04
C VAL A 526 -31.95 19.79 29.02
N GLU A 527 -31.87 18.52 29.42
CA GLU A 527 -31.68 17.38 28.51
C GLU A 527 -32.85 17.21 27.53
N GLU A 528 -34.09 17.39 27.98
CA GLU A 528 -35.29 17.40 27.12
C GLU A 528 -35.25 18.56 26.09
N LYS A 529 -34.79 19.74 26.50
CA LYS A 529 -34.59 20.89 25.59
C LYS A 529 -33.43 20.66 24.61
N TYR A 530 -32.36 20.03 25.05
CA TYR A 530 -31.21 19.69 24.19
C TYR A 530 -31.57 18.61 23.17
N THR A 531 -32.27 17.56 23.59
CA THR A 531 -32.70 16.46 22.70
C THR A 531 -33.74 16.95 21.68
N THR A 532 -34.73 17.74 22.08
CA THR A 532 -35.67 18.36 21.14
C THR A 532 -34.96 19.24 20.11
N LEU A 533 -34.07 20.15 20.53
CA LEU A 533 -33.24 20.97 19.64
C LEU A 533 -32.39 20.11 18.68
N CYS A 534 -31.82 18.99 19.14
CA CYS A 534 -31.09 18.06 18.28
C CYS A 534 -32.00 17.42 17.20
N THR A 535 -33.25 17.07 17.52
CA THR A 535 -34.18 16.55 16.50
C THR A 535 -34.60 17.61 15.49
N GLU A 536 -34.72 18.87 15.90
CA GLU A 536 -35.00 19.99 15.00
C GLU A 536 -33.81 20.28 14.07
N HIS A 537 -32.59 20.32 14.62
CA HIS A 537 -31.38 20.46 13.82
C HIS A 537 -31.25 19.36 12.77
N GLN A 538 -31.47 18.09 13.13
CA GLN A 538 -31.41 16.98 12.18
C GLN A 538 -32.49 17.09 11.09
N LYS A 539 -33.74 17.49 11.41
CA LYS A 539 -34.78 17.77 10.40
C LYS A 539 -34.32 18.84 9.40
N THR A 540 -33.83 19.99 9.87
CA THR A 540 -33.37 21.09 8.98
C THR A 540 -32.18 20.68 8.10
N LYS A 541 -31.31 19.79 8.59
CA LYS A 541 -30.21 19.20 7.83
C LYS A 541 -30.70 18.26 6.74
N ASP A 542 -31.69 17.41 7.02
CA ASP A 542 -32.29 16.51 6.03
C ASP A 542 -33.06 17.27 4.94
N GLU A 543 -33.75 18.35 5.31
CA GLU A 543 -34.37 19.31 4.38
C GLU A 543 -33.32 20.00 3.49
N LEU A 544 -32.20 20.46 4.07
CA LEU A 544 -31.10 21.05 3.30
C LEU A 544 -30.46 20.04 2.34
N GLU A 545 -30.28 18.79 2.75
CA GLU A 545 -29.84 17.72 1.85
C GLU A 545 -30.82 17.46 0.72
N ALA A 546 -32.13 17.43 0.98
CA ALA A 546 -33.17 17.30 -0.03
C ALA A 546 -33.15 18.48 -1.02
N ALA A 547 -33.01 19.71 -0.53
CA ALA A 547 -32.86 20.90 -1.35
C ALA A 547 -31.60 20.83 -2.24
N LEU A 548 -30.46 20.40 -1.70
CA LEU A 548 -29.22 20.22 -2.47
C LEU A 548 -29.33 19.09 -3.52
N LYS A 549 -30.02 17.99 -3.21
CA LYS A 549 -30.36 16.92 -4.17
C LYS A 549 -31.21 17.47 -5.32
N ASN A 550 -32.23 18.29 -5.02
CA ASN A 550 -33.07 18.96 -6.01
C ASN A 550 -32.29 19.98 -6.87
N VAL A 551 -31.43 20.83 -6.27
CA VAL A 551 -30.56 21.77 -7.02
C VAL A 551 -29.61 21.02 -7.98
N ARG A 552 -29.08 19.85 -7.58
CA ARG A 552 -28.27 18.99 -8.45
C ARG A 552 -29.10 18.43 -9.62
N LEU A 553 -30.36 18.03 -9.40
CA LEU A 553 -31.28 17.60 -10.46
C LEU A 553 -31.62 18.74 -11.44
N TYR A 554 -31.95 19.93 -10.93
CA TYR A 554 -32.20 21.11 -11.78
C TYR A 554 -30.98 21.53 -12.59
N ARG A 555 -29.76 21.46 -12.02
CA ARG A 555 -28.50 21.66 -12.79
C ARG A 555 -28.34 20.64 -13.92
N LYS A 556 -28.57 19.34 -13.67
CA LYS A 556 -28.52 18.29 -14.70
C LYS A 556 -29.57 18.55 -15.80
N ALA A 557 -30.81 18.85 -15.44
CA ALA A 557 -31.86 19.19 -16.39
C ALA A 557 -31.50 20.42 -17.25
N ALA A 558 -30.96 21.48 -16.65
CA ALA A 558 -30.54 22.69 -17.35
C ALA A 558 -29.36 22.47 -18.31
N VAL A 559 -28.51 21.45 -18.10
CA VAL A 559 -27.51 21.02 -19.09
C VAL A 559 -28.19 20.32 -20.27
N ILE A 560 -29.08 19.35 -20.00
CA ILE A 560 -29.81 18.61 -21.04
C ILE A 560 -30.65 19.56 -21.91
N PHE A 561 -31.35 20.53 -21.31
CA PHE A 561 -32.09 21.56 -22.06
C PHE A 561 -31.18 22.42 -22.94
N ARG A 562 -30.02 22.88 -22.43
CA ARG A 562 -29.04 23.64 -23.24
C ARG A 562 -28.46 22.81 -24.39
N GLN A 563 -28.21 21.52 -24.18
CA GLN A 563 -27.71 20.63 -25.22
C GLN A 563 -28.78 20.35 -26.30
N ARG A 564 -30.04 20.09 -25.88
CA ARG A 564 -31.19 19.97 -26.79
C ARG A 564 -31.43 21.26 -27.60
N LEU A 565 -31.27 22.43 -26.98
CA LEU A 565 -31.35 23.73 -27.66
C LEU A 565 -30.25 23.91 -28.71
N LYS A 566 -28.98 23.60 -28.38
CA LYS A 566 -27.87 23.63 -29.35
C LYS A 566 -28.16 22.69 -30.55
N SER A 567 -28.58 21.46 -30.31
CA SER A 567 -28.93 20.50 -31.37
C SER A 567 -30.14 20.92 -32.21
N ARG A 568 -31.13 21.61 -31.63
CA ARG A 568 -32.30 22.14 -32.36
C ARG A 568 -31.95 23.38 -33.18
N SER A 569 -31.08 24.25 -32.66
CA SER A 569 -30.51 25.40 -33.39
C SER A 569 -29.69 24.96 -34.60
N ALA A 570 -28.85 23.92 -34.45
CA ALA A 570 -28.06 23.34 -35.53
C ALA A 570 -28.90 22.65 -36.63
N ARG A 571 -30.18 22.33 -36.34
CA ARG A 571 -31.15 21.90 -37.36
C ARG A 571 -31.82 23.09 -38.05
N HIS A 572 -32.14 24.18 -37.32
CA HIS A 572 -32.74 25.38 -37.92
C HIS A 572 -31.79 26.16 -38.85
N SER A 573 -30.48 26.11 -38.65
CA SER A 573 -29.52 26.74 -39.58
C SER A 573 -29.46 26.10 -40.97
N ARG A 574 -30.02 24.91 -41.17
CA ARG A 574 -30.01 24.18 -42.46
C ARG A 574 -31.32 24.29 -43.28
N VAL A 575 -32.36 24.96 -42.77
CA VAL A 575 -33.71 24.97 -43.38
C VAL A 575 -34.16 26.40 -43.76
N ARG A 576 -33.22 27.24 -44.21
CA ARG A 576 -33.48 28.64 -44.60
C ARG A 576 -33.31 28.89 -46.10
N SER A 577 -34.02 28.09 -46.91
CA SER A 577 -34.15 28.31 -48.37
C SER A 577 -35.43 27.68 -48.96
N ALA A 578 -36.59 28.20 -48.56
CA ALA A 578 -37.86 28.06 -49.29
C ALA A 578 -38.84 29.16 -48.83
N ALA A 579 -39.62 29.71 -49.76
CA ALA A 579 -40.79 30.55 -49.48
C ALA A 579 -42.08 29.70 -49.66
N ALA A 580 -43.31 30.15 -49.40
CA ALA A 580 -43.84 31.45 -48.96
C ALA A 580 -45.11 31.23 -48.08
N HIS A 581 -45.78 32.33 -47.68
CA HIS A 581 -47.22 32.53 -47.40
C HIS A 581 -47.45 33.44 -46.17
N PRO A 582 -48.52 34.28 -46.13
CA PRO A 582 -48.61 35.36 -45.13
C PRO A 582 -49.16 34.95 -43.77
N ALA A 583 -50.17 34.08 -43.71
CA ALA A 583 -50.88 33.73 -42.47
C ALA A 583 -50.01 33.08 -41.36
N PRO A 584 -49.02 32.21 -41.70
CA PRO A 584 -48.09 31.68 -40.69
C PRO A 584 -47.17 32.75 -40.09
N LEU A 585 -46.86 33.82 -40.82
CA LEU A 585 -45.91 34.84 -40.39
C LEU A 585 -46.45 35.64 -39.19
N ALA A 586 -47.72 36.06 -39.23
CA ALA A 586 -48.35 36.76 -38.11
C ALA A 586 -48.39 35.90 -36.83
N HIS A 587 -48.74 34.61 -36.98
CA HIS A 587 -48.72 33.65 -35.88
C HIS A 587 -47.30 33.41 -35.34
N ALA A 588 -46.30 33.29 -36.21
CA ALA A 588 -44.90 33.17 -35.82
C ALA A 588 -44.37 34.42 -35.10
N LEU A 589 -44.78 35.63 -35.52
CA LEU A 589 -44.41 36.88 -34.85
C LEU A 589 -45.08 37.01 -33.47
N HIS A 590 -46.36 36.64 -33.33
CA HIS A 590 -47.01 36.56 -32.01
C HIS A 590 -46.41 35.47 -31.10
N ALA A 591 -45.98 34.33 -31.66
CA ALA A 591 -45.25 33.30 -30.91
C ALA A 591 -43.87 33.81 -30.46
N LEU A 592 -43.12 34.50 -31.34
CA LEU A 592 -41.85 35.14 -31.00
C LEU A 592 -42.03 36.24 -29.94
N HIS A 593 -43.13 37.01 -29.97
CA HIS A 593 -43.43 37.99 -28.93
C HIS A 593 -43.77 37.34 -27.58
N ARG A 594 -44.52 36.23 -27.55
CA ARG A 594 -44.74 35.45 -26.32
C ARG A 594 -43.44 34.88 -25.77
N ILE A 595 -42.64 34.21 -26.60
CA ILE A 595 -41.31 33.69 -26.23
C ILE A 595 -40.39 34.82 -25.72
N LYS A 596 -40.40 36.01 -26.34
CA LYS A 596 -39.63 37.19 -25.90
C LYS A 596 -40.11 37.72 -24.55
N HIS A 597 -41.39 37.63 -24.24
CA HIS A 597 -41.95 38.00 -22.93
C HIS A 597 -41.64 36.94 -21.86
N GLU A 598 -41.78 35.65 -22.18
CA GLU A 598 -41.37 34.53 -21.32
C GLU A 598 -39.87 34.59 -20.99
N ILE A 599 -39.01 34.85 -21.98
CA ILE A 599 -37.56 35.06 -21.77
C ILE A 599 -37.31 36.27 -20.86
N LYS A 600 -38.09 37.37 -20.97
CA LYS A 600 -37.99 38.49 -20.03
C LYS A 600 -38.39 38.10 -18.60
N MET A 601 -39.47 37.35 -18.42
CA MET A 601 -39.91 36.87 -17.09
C MET A 601 -38.94 35.86 -16.47
N VAL A 602 -38.41 34.93 -17.27
CA VAL A 602 -37.37 33.99 -16.82
C VAL A 602 -36.08 34.74 -16.49
N LYS A 603 -35.72 35.76 -17.28
CA LYS A 603 -34.58 36.65 -16.97
C LYS A 603 -34.79 37.35 -15.64
N SER A 604 -35.92 38.03 -15.41
CA SER A 604 -36.16 38.75 -14.15
C SER A 604 -36.16 37.83 -12.93
N ARG A 605 -36.82 36.66 -13.00
CA ARG A 605 -36.79 35.63 -11.94
C ARG A 605 -35.40 35.08 -11.68
N ALA A 606 -34.55 34.99 -12.71
CA ALA A 606 -33.16 34.59 -12.55
C ALA A 606 -32.32 35.65 -11.82
N TYR A 607 -32.54 36.95 -12.06
CA TYR A 607 -31.86 38.02 -11.30
C TYR A 607 -32.32 38.06 -9.84
N THR A 608 -33.62 38.04 -9.56
CA THR A 608 -34.09 38.05 -8.15
C THR A 608 -33.59 36.82 -7.38
N SER A 609 -33.57 35.64 -8.01
CA SER A 609 -32.98 34.43 -7.42
C SER A 609 -31.46 34.48 -7.24
N LEU A 610 -30.76 35.39 -7.93
CA LEU A 610 -29.32 35.57 -7.83
C LEU A 610 -29.01 36.60 -6.73
N GLU A 611 -29.73 37.72 -6.68
CA GLU A 611 -29.70 38.68 -5.57
C GLU A 611 -30.04 38.03 -4.22
N GLU A 612 -31.05 37.14 -4.17
CA GLU A 612 -31.38 36.37 -2.97
C GLU A 612 -30.24 35.43 -2.54
N LEU A 613 -29.47 34.90 -3.51
CA LEU A 613 -28.35 34.00 -3.24
C LEU A 613 -27.11 34.77 -2.79
N GLU A 614 -26.84 35.94 -3.37
CA GLU A 614 -25.81 36.88 -2.91
C GLU A 614 -26.09 37.35 -1.48
N ARG A 615 -27.34 37.74 -1.16
CA ARG A 615 -27.73 38.10 0.22
C ARG A 615 -27.51 36.95 1.21
N ARG A 616 -27.77 35.70 0.81
CA ARG A 616 -27.51 34.51 1.65
C ARG A 616 -26.02 34.24 1.84
N ILE A 617 -25.19 34.47 0.82
CA ILE A 617 -23.73 34.36 0.93
C ILE A 617 -23.18 35.41 1.90
N VAL A 618 -23.52 36.69 1.71
CA VAL A 618 -23.05 37.79 2.58
C VAL A 618 -23.49 37.58 4.04
N GLU A 619 -24.70 37.09 4.27
CA GLU A 619 -25.18 36.74 5.61
C GLU A 619 -24.46 35.52 6.21
N GLN A 620 -24.10 34.52 5.39
CA GLN A 620 -23.30 33.38 5.84
C GLN A 620 -21.84 33.77 6.14
N GLU A 621 -21.24 34.64 5.32
CA GLU A 621 -19.92 35.24 5.56
C GLU A 621 -19.90 36.07 6.85
N ARG A 622 -20.95 36.87 7.09
CA ARG A 622 -21.12 37.65 8.33
C ARG A 622 -21.17 36.74 9.58
N ARG A 623 -21.87 35.60 9.51
CA ARG A 623 -21.93 34.61 10.60
C ARG A 623 -20.58 33.92 10.81
N ALA A 624 -19.89 33.56 9.73
CA ALA A 624 -18.54 32.97 9.81
C ALA A 624 -17.54 33.95 10.45
N ALA A 625 -17.60 35.23 10.08
CA ALA A 625 -16.80 36.29 10.69
C ALA A 625 -17.11 36.48 12.19
N HIS A 626 -18.40 36.43 12.59
CA HIS A 626 -18.78 36.50 14.00
C HIS A 626 -18.21 35.33 14.81
N ALA A 627 -18.41 34.10 14.34
CA ALA A 627 -17.88 32.90 14.99
C ALA A 627 -16.34 32.93 15.08
N HIS A 628 -15.64 33.41 14.05
CA HIS A 628 -14.18 33.58 14.09
C HIS A 628 -13.73 34.62 15.13
N VAL A 629 -14.49 35.69 15.34
CA VAL A 629 -14.21 36.68 16.41
C VAL A 629 -14.50 36.10 17.80
N GLU A 630 -15.51 35.24 17.94
CA GLU A 630 -15.83 34.55 19.20
C GLU A 630 -14.78 33.51 19.57
N TYR A 631 -14.40 32.62 18.63
CA TYR A 631 -13.31 31.67 18.85
C TYR A 631 -11.97 32.36 19.16
N LYS A 632 -11.67 33.50 18.53
CA LYS A 632 -10.48 34.29 18.90
C LYS A 632 -10.57 34.78 20.35
N ARG A 633 -11.69 35.35 20.77
CA ARG A 633 -11.90 35.78 22.17
C ARG A 633 -11.80 34.62 23.16
N GLU A 634 -12.18 33.41 22.77
CA GLU A 634 -12.04 32.20 23.60
C GLU A 634 -10.58 31.75 23.72
N LEU A 635 -9.81 31.81 22.63
CA LEU A 635 -8.36 31.60 22.67
C LEU A 635 -7.66 32.67 23.52
N ASP A 636 -8.03 33.95 23.40
CA ASP A 636 -7.49 35.05 24.20
C ASP A 636 -7.76 34.82 25.71
N ARG A 637 -8.96 34.36 26.09
CA ARG A 637 -9.29 33.97 27.48
C ARG A 637 -8.49 32.76 27.95
N ALA A 638 -8.32 31.75 27.10
CA ALA A 638 -7.58 30.53 27.42
C ALA A 638 -6.08 30.82 27.64
N ALA A 639 -5.51 31.71 26.82
CA ALA A 639 -4.14 32.20 26.98
C ALA A 639 -3.94 32.91 28.33
N LEU A 640 -4.79 33.88 28.68
CA LEU A 640 -4.73 34.57 29.98
C LEU A 640 -4.89 33.61 31.17
N ALA A 641 -5.75 32.59 31.06
CA ALA A 641 -5.92 31.56 32.09
C ALA A 641 -4.70 30.62 32.20
N LEU A 642 -3.94 30.44 31.12
CA LEU A 642 -2.70 29.68 31.08
C LEU A 642 -1.54 30.50 31.65
N GLU A 643 -1.36 31.77 31.24
CA GLU A 643 -0.39 32.70 31.82
C GLU A 643 -0.53 32.83 33.35
N HIS A 644 -1.76 32.93 33.84
CA HIS A 644 -2.05 32.96 35.28
C HIS A 644 -1.66 31.66 36.00
N LYS A 645 -1.89 30.49 35.38
CA LYS A 645 -1.44 29.19 35.92
C LYS A 645 0.08 29.09 35.91
N GLU A 646 0.75 29.51 34.85
CA GLU A 646 2.21 29.55 34.80
C GLU A 646 2.79 30.49 35.86
N ALA A 647 2.20 31.67 36.08
CA ALA A 647 2.64 32.60 37.13
C ALA A 647 2.51 31.98 38.53
N ILE A 648 1.44 31.20 38.79
CA ILE A 648 1.30 30.41 40.01
C ILE A 648 2.40 29.33 40.10
N ILE A 649 2.65 28.58 39.02
CA ILE A 649 3.67 27.52 38.98
C ILE A 649 5.07 28.11 39.25
N ARG A 650 5.44 29.22 38.60
CA ARG A 650 6.70 29.93 38.85
C ARG A 650 6.79 30.35 40.32
N SER A 651 5.76 31.01 40.86
CA SER A 651 5.72 31.41 42.28
C SER A 651 5.67 30.24 43.28
N LEU A 652 5.35 29.02 42.85
CA LEU A 652 5.48 27.81 43.67
C LEU A 652 6.89 27.23 43.59
N ILE A 653 7.53 27.26 42.42
CA ILE A 653 8.94 26.88 42.24
C ILE A 653 9.83 27.79 43.09
N ASP A 654 9.63 29.12 43.04
CA ASP A 654 10.37 30.09 43.85
C ASP A 654 10.27 29.75 45.35
N LYS A 655 9.05 29.51 45.86
CA LYS A 655 8.82 29.16 47.27
C LYS A 655 9.38 27.79 47.66
N VAL A 656 9.44 26.84 46.75
CA VAL A 656 10.08 25.53 46.98
C VAL A 656 11.60 25.70 47.04
N ALA A 657 12.18 26.55 46.19
CA ALA A 657 13.60 26.92 46.25
C ALA A 657 13.95 27.64 47.55
N ASP A 658 13.15 28.62 47.99
CA ASP A 658 13.30 29.29 49.30
C ASP A 658 13.33 28.28 50.46
N VAL A 659 12.39 27.32 50.45
CA VAL A 659 12.28 26.27 51.49
C VAL A 659 13.44 25.28 51.42
N GLU A 660 13.92 24.93 50.23
CA GLU A 660 15.13 24.11 50.05
C GLU A 660 16.39 24.84 50.50
N GLU A 661 16.55 26.14 50.22
CA GLU A 661 17.68 26.93 50.70
C GLU A 661 17.68 27.02 52.23
N VAL A 662 16.53 27.27 52.85
CA VAL A 662 16.38 27.23 54.32
C VAL A 662 16.67 25.83 54.89
N ARG A 663 16.23 24.76 54.23
CA ARG A 663 16.53 23.37 54.63
C ARG A 663 18.03 23.08 54.53
N LEU A 664 18.70 23.53 53.47
CA LEU A 664 20.13 23.37 53.25
C LEU A 664 20.96 24.20 54.23
N SER A 665 20.54 25.43 54.54
CA SER A 665 21.21 26.28 55.52
C SER A 665 21.09 25.71 56.94
N GLN A 666 19.91 25.22 57.33
CA GLN A 666 19.71 24.47 58.58
C GLN A 666 20.59 23.22 58.65
N THR A 667 20.63 22.41 57.58
CA THR A 667 21.47 21.21 57.49
C THR A 667 22.96 21.54 57.64
N ASN A 668 23.43 22.64 57.03
CA ASN A 668 24.80 23.12 57.21
C ASN A 668 25.06 23.65 58.62
N THR A 669 24.13 24.38 59.25
CA THR A 669 24.31 24.82 60.64
C THR A 669 24.37 23.66 61.63
N HIS A 670 23.57 22.60 61.44
CA HIS A 670 23.66 21.39 62.26
C HIS A 670 24.97 20.62 62.05
N ARG A 671 25.48 20.55 60.80
CA ARG A 671 26.83 20.01 60.54
C ARG A 671 27.93 20.81 61.25
N LEU A 672 27.86 22.14 61.22
CA LEU A 672 28.83 23.01 61.89
C LEU A 672 28.74 22.90 63.43
N GLN A 673 27.54 22.78 64.00
CA GLN A 673 27.36 22.54 65.44
C GLN A 673 27.91 21.17 65.86
N GLY A 674 27.76 20.13 65.04
CA GLY A 674 28.37 18.82 65.28
C GLY A 674 29.90 18.90 65.37
N ILE A 675 30.54 19.63 64.44
CA ILE A 675 32.01 19.79 64.39
C ILE A 675 32.58 20.53 65.62
N VAL A 676 31.80 21.41 66.25
CA VAL A 676 32.23 22.17 67.46
C VAL A 676 32.03 21.37 68.76
N SER A 677 31.22 20.30 68.74
CA SER A 677 30.82 19.57 69.96
C SER A 677 31.83 18.53 70.43
N ASP A 678 32.69 18.00 69.55
CA ASP A 678 33.66 16.93 69.89
C ASP A 678 35.01 17.48 70.40
N SER A 679 34.95 18.26 71.49
CA SER A 679 36.15 18.54 72.32
C SER A 679 35.81 18.49 73.83
N SER A 680 36.32 17.44 74.47
CA SER A 680 36.11 17.04 75.88
C SER A 680 37.01 17.84 76.85
N PRO A 681 36.93 17.69 78.21
CA PRO A 681 36.02 16.84 79.01
C PRO A 681 35.38 17.52 80.26
N GLU A 682 34.58 16.72 81.00
CA GLU A 682 34.29 16.76 82.45
C GLU A 682 34.07 18.09 83.23
N GLY A 683 32.92 18.17 83.94
CA GLY A 683 32.89 18.82 85.26
C GLY A 683 31.63 19.61 85.65
N VAL A 684 31.14 19.34 86.87
CA VAL A 684 30.27 20.19 87.72
C VAL A 684 28.81 20.44 87.27
N SER A 685 27.90 20.08 88.18
CA SER A 685 26.50 20.55 88.29
C SER A 685 26.32 21.22 89.67
N PRO A 686 25.24 21.99 89.95
CA PRO A 686 24.18 22.53 89.07
C PRO A 686 24.00 24.08 89.25
N ASN A 687 22.84 24.59 88.82
CA ASN A 687 22.26 25.92 89.13
C ASN A 687 22.97 27.20 88.65
N LEU A 688 22.35 27.86 87.66
CA LEU A 688 21.97 29.27 87.80
C LEU A 688 20.78 29.60 86.89
N GLU A 689 19.89 30.47 87.35
CA GLU A 689 18.65 30.82 86.64
C GLU A 689 18.90 31.74 85.43
N ARG A 690 18.18 31.52 84.32
CA ARG A 690 17.85 32.61 83.38
C ARG A 690 16.46 32.47 82.77
N LYS A 691 15.60 33.45 83.05
CA LYS A 691 14.28 33.61 82.45
C LYS A 691 14.40 34.01 80.99
N GLU A 692 13.76 33.26 80.09
CA GLU A 692 13.30 33.78 78.80
C GLU A 692 11.79 33.54 78.64
N SER A 693 11.01 34.60 78.84
CA SER A 693 9.55 34.56 78.71
C SER A 693 9.12 34.64 77.25
N LYS A 694 9.02 33.48 76.58
CA LYS A 694 8.46 33.38 75.21
C LYS A 694 6.98 33.73 75.21
N THR A 695 6.64 34.95 74.80
CA THR A 695 5.27 35.42 74.62
C THR A 695 4.60 34.71 73.45
N SER A 696 3.52 33.96 73.69
CA SER A 696 2.77 33.26 72.66
C SER A 696 1.94 34.23 71.80
N VAL A 697 2.32 34.38 70.53
CA VAL A 697 1.54 35.12 69.53
C VAL A 697 0.36 34.24 69.11
N LYS A 698 -0.87 34.65 69.43
CA LYS A 698 -2.07 34.06 68.83
C LYS A 698 -2.32 34.68 67.46
N LEU A 699 -2.39 33.84 66.44
CA LEU A 699 -2.97 34.19 65.14
C LEU A 699 -4.46 33.84 65.15
N VAL A 700 -5.28 34.65 64.48
CA VAL A 700 -6.73 34.44 64.35
C VAL A 700 -7.08 34.39 62.86
N PRO A 701 -7.93 33.44 62.38
CA PRO A 701 -8.31 33.38 60.98
C PRO A 701 -9.21 34.54 60.56
N GLY A 702 -8.97 35.11 59.38
CA GLY A 702 -9.89 36.01 58.68
C GLY A 702 -10.10 35.59 57.21
N PRO A 703 -11.06 36.22 56.49
CA PRO A 703 -11.44 35.85 55.11
C PRO A 703 -10.41 36.22 54.03
N GLY A 704 -9.13 36.25 54.38
CA GLY A 704 -7.98 36.49 53.51
C GLY A 704 -6.65 35.99 54.08
N GLY A 705 -6.68 35.14 55.12
CA GLY A 705 -5.48 34.61 55.79
C GLY A 705 -5.39 34.98 57.27
N TYR A 706 -4.22 34.75 57.87
CA TYR A 706 -3.91 35.05 59.26
C TYR A 706 -3.20 36.41 59.39
N PHE A 707 -3.63 37.24 60.33
CA PHE A 707 -3.01 38.54 60.63
C PHE A 707 -2.57 38.64 62.09
N GLN A 708 -1.56 39.47 62.35
CA GLN A 708 -1.00 39.72 63.67
C GLN A 708 -1.50 41.07 64.22
N GLU A 709 -2.14 41.07 65.39
CA GLU A 709 -2.75 42.26 65.98
C GLU A 709 -1.70 43.18 66.64
N LYS A 710 -1.46 44.36 66.04
CA LYS A 710 -0.60 45.39 66.62
C LYS A 710 -1.33 46.14 67.74
N ARG A 711 -0.91 45.93 68.99
CA ARG A 711 -1.33 46.76 70.14
C ARG A 711 -0.96 48.22 69.90
N LYS A 712 -1.94 49.13 70.02
CA LYS A 712 -1.69 50.57 70.19
C LYS A 712 -1.26 50.82 71.65
N GLY A 713 -0.15 51.53 71.84
CA GLY A 713 0.28 51.99 73.15
C GLY A 713 -0.54 53.18 73.67
N LYS A 714 -0.52 53.36 74.98
CA LYS A 714 -0.50 54.67 75.63
C LYS A 714 0.93 54.94 76.10
#